data_AF-A0A151BLT1-F1
#
_entry.id   AF-A0A151BLT1-F1
#
_cell.length_a   1.000
_cell.length_b   1.000
_cell.length_c   1.000
_cell.angle_alpha   90.00
_cell.angle_beta   90.00
_cell.angle_gamma   90.00
#
_symmetry.space_group_name_H-M   'P 1'
#
loop_
_entity.id
_entity.type
_entity.pdbx_description
1 polymer ?
#
loop_
_entity_poly.entity_id
_entity_poly.type
_entity_poly.pdbx_seq_one_letter_code
_entity_poly.pdbx_strand_id
1 'polypeptide(L)'
;MYWKLSITSILLTFILVVSVAQIPPTAVHEVSAQPNVPYILGNWTYVSKPVYPVKINASQIPVGANWTFVYTLKSGTSYHIYFYGDWIGSETDYDIYVFNPLGELESIHTEAAGLPEHLGNTVEEPYFTPRYSGNYSFLIVNDPRESHGAEAATLMVIEHLECNEWNQRRLEGKVNNMPVMETAWAYEFVTSSKRIEVWIEVPDTLDMYEARLYMMANPSKGVGTLLNGVPLAWEPGLYGEIDSSAFYGGYNLDSRGFKRPDATASCEYPGQDMLINYTSPYEGETLYHLVLIGENGTGILNFMVKTDFEAPMLSIVDPIERAYSDNETVITVDVYDEGSTLKHVLLNYTTDDWRTWSSLEMSAYGGQRYVGTIPGQKAGSTVKYIITASDTAENVAEVEGSYVVKNPAEITISLSESVVYGGENVTVTGWVSPNGIEVTLNYTCGDVTVLRMVTANTTGFFSDEYTPDRTGNWTVSASWPGNETYFEAFSGYKNFTVTKAPTSVTYSIDKEAITIGEKVSIKGSVEPAIESMKVVLTLQRPDGSIVKRYLYTGSDGGFSLDFKPDLVGSWRVQAKILGDDLHNPAESDYETFQVNDTWINTLLAFIDEYKIYIIISAGGVASAVGFILYRRRE
;
A
#
# COMPACT_ATOMS: atom_id res chain seq x y z
N MET A 1 53.97 -31.69 -101.42
CA MET A 1 53.94 -31.91 -99.96
C MET A 1 54.94 -30.96 -99.29
N TYR A 2 54.55 -29.69 -99.19
CA TYR A 2 55.21 -28.50 -98.61
C TYR A 2 54.03 -27.54 -98.33
N TRP A 3 53.87 -26.88 -97.18
CA TRP A 3 54.39 -25.59 -96.66
C TRP A 3 53.91 -25.54 -95.18
N LYS A 4 54.53 -24.97 -94.13
CA LYS A 4 55.63 -23.99 -93.90
C LYS A 4 55.28 -22.49 -94.10
N LEU A 5 55.89 -21.65 -93.24
CA LEU A 5 55.82 -20.18 -93.12
C LEU A 5 54.52 -19.60 -92.48
N SER A 6 54.50 -18.50 -91.68
CA SER A 6 55.41 -17.89 -90.67
C SER A 6 55.29 -16.34 -90.62
N ILE A 7 55.23 -15.76 -89.42
CA ILE A 7 55.50 -14.35 -89.02
C ILE A 7 54.53 -13.23 -89.48
N THR A 8 53.93 -12.54 -88.50
CA THR A 8 54.11 -11.10 -88.12
C THR A 8 53.22 -10.84 -86.89
N SER A 9 53.73 -10.69 -85.67
CA SER A 9 54.32 -9.45 -85.10
C SER A 9 53.39 -8.23 -85.17
N ILE A 10 52.76 -7.89 -84.04
CA ILE A 10 52.70 -6.53 -83.46
C ILE A 10 52.51 -6.69 -81.95
N LEU A 11 53.36 -6.01 -81.18
CA LEU A 11 53.25 -5.86 -79.74
C LEU A 11 52.47 -4.56 -79.50
N LEU A 12 51.32 -4.61 -78.83
CA LEU A 12 50.64 -3.40 -78.36
C LEU A 12 50.34 -3.53 -76.87
N THR A 13 51.21 -2.93 -76.06
CA THR A 13 50.92 -2.63 -74.66
C THR A 13 49.78 -1.63 -74.57
N PHE A 14 48.66 -2.02 -73.97
CA PHE A 14 47.67 -1.09 -73.45
C PHE A 14 47.71 -1.13 -71.92
N ILE A 15 48.21 -0.04 -71.33
CA ILE A 15 47.87 0.32 -69.96
C ILE A 15 46.44 0.85 -70.04
N LEU A 16 45.50 0.24 -69.32
CA LEU A 16 44.20 0.86 -69.07
C LEU A 16 43.97 1.01 -67.56
N VAL A 17 43.59 2.22 -67.21
CA VAL A 17 43.46 2.77 -65.86
C VAL A 17 42.37 2.06 -65.06
N VAL A 18 42.61 1.90 -63.75
CA VAL A 18 41.60 1.54 -62.76
C VAL A 18 40.64 2.73 -62.57
N SER A 19 39.36 2.57 -62.96
CA SER A 19 38.23 3.29 -62.36
C SER A 19 36.90 2.95 -63.04
N VAL A 20 36.09 2.06 -62.46
CA VAL A 20 34.62 2.22 -62.42
C VAL A 20 34.12 1.59 -61.11
N ALA A 21 33.74 2.41 -60.14
CA ALA A 21 32.82 1.97 -59.10
C ALA A 21 31.42 1.92 -59.73
N GLN A 22 30.81 0.74 -59.84
CA GLN A 22 29.41 0.62 -60.25
C GLN A 22 28.53 0.55 -59.01
N ILE A 23 27.98 1.71 -58.66
CA ILE A 23 26.88 1.86 -57.71
C ILE A 23 25.70 1.01 -58.25
N PRO A 24 25.01 0.21 -57.41
CA PRO A 24 23.82 -0.51 -57.85
C PRO A 24 22.71 0.49 -58.22
N PRO A 25 21.90 0.22 -59.26
CA PRO A 25 20.91 1.18 -59.73
C PRO A 25 19.83 1.42 -58.66
N THR A 26 19.54 2.70 -58.41
CA THR A 26 18.28 3.10 -57.77
C THR A 26 17.12 2.48 -58.54
N ALA A 27 16.27 1.73 -57.85
CA ALA A 27 15.10 1.06 -58.43
C ALA A 27 13.98 2.07 -58.72
N VAL A 28 14.20 2.91 -59.74
CA VAL A 28 13.21 3.80 -60.32
C VAL A 28 12.26 2.96 -61.17
N HIS A 29 11.10 2.63 -60.61
CA HIS A 29 9.97 2.16 -61.40
C HIS A 29 9.28 3.37 -62.05
N GLU A 30 8.98 3.28 -63.34
CA GLU A 30 8.13 4.27 -64.02
C GLU A 30 6.72 4.23 -63.42
N VAL A 31 6.36 5.25 -62.63
CA VAL A 31 4.97 5.51 -62.26
C VAL A 31 4.31 6.26 -63.42
N SER A 32 3.21 5.70 -63.94
CA SER A 32 2.58 6.15 -65.19
C SER A 32 1.78 7.44 -65.10
N ALA A 33 1.73 8.08 -63.92
CA ALA A 33 1.03 9.33 -63.68
C ALA A 33 1.96 10.37 -63.04
N GLN A 34 1.92 11.60 -63.55
CA GLN A 34 2.58 12.75 -62.93
C GLN A 34 1.96 13.04 -61.55
N PRO A 35 2.73 13.59 -60.59
CA PRO A 35 2.18 14.00 -59.30
C PRO A 35 1.07 15.06 -59.47
N ASN A 36 0.00 14.92 -58.70
CA ASN A 36 -1.12 15.85 -58.67
C ASN A 36 -0.76 17.05 -57.79
N VAL A 37 -0.30 18.16 -58.39
CA VAL A 37 0.23 19.32 -57.67
C VAL A 37 -0.27 20.65 -58.26
N PRO A 38 -0.42 21.72 -57.44
CA PRO A 38 -1.03 22.98 -57.86
C PRO A 38 -0.02 23.99 -58.47
N TYR A 39 1.22 23.57 -58.70
CA TYR A 39 2.32 24.41 -59.23
C TYR A 39 2.84 23.90 -60.58
N ILE A 40 3.72 24.67 -61.23
CA ILE A 40 4.40 24.25 -62.46
C ILE A 40 5.41 23.17 -62.10
N LEU A 41 5.07 21.91 -62.38
CA LEU A 41 5.93 20.75 -62.17
C LEU A 41 7.20 20.86 -63.04
N GLY A 42 8.36 20.94 -62.39
CA GLY A 42 9.67 20.85 -63.02
C GLY A 42 10.13 19.41 -63.20
N ASN A 43 11.39 19.14 -62.86
CA ASN A 43 11.88 17.76 -62.76
C ASN A 43 11.24 17.08 -61.56
N TRP A 44 11.02 15.76 -61.65
CA TRP A 44 10.50 14.98 -60.53
C TRP A 44 11.07 13.58 -60.49
N THR A 45 10.96 12.93 -59.34
CA THR A 45 11.48 11.58 -59.11
C THR A 45 10.55 10.84 -58.16
N TYR A 46 10.04 9.68 -58.60
CA TYR A 46 9.34 8.76 -57.72
C TYR A 46 10.34 7.89 -56.96
N VAL A 47 10.20 7.86 -55.64
CA VAL A 47 11.01 7.05 -54.74
C VAL A 47 10.12 5.92 -54.24
N SER A 48 10.48 4.69 -54.61
CA SER A 48 9.57 3.56 -54.49
C SER A 48 9.12 3.28 -53.06
N LYS A 49 10.01 3.42 -52.06
CA LYS A 49 9.73 3.28 -50.63
C LYS A 49 10.48 4.29 -49.76
N PRO A 50 9.91 4.68 -48.61
CA PRO A 50 10.53 5.54 -47.60
C PRO A 50 11.60 4.77 -46.79
N VAL A 51 12.66 4.33 -47.46
CA VAL A 51 13.85 3.69 -46.88
C VAL A 51 15.14 3.99 -47.66
N TYR A 52 15.04 4.69 -48.80
CA TYR A 52 16.16 4.96 -49.70
C TYR A 52 16.64 6.41 -49.56
N PRO A 53 17.92 6.65 -49.25
CA PRO A 53 18.49 8.01 -49.27
C PRO A 53 18.65 8.47 -50.72
N VAL A 54 18.16 9.68 -51.02
CA VAL A 54 18.19 10.25 -52.36
C VAL A 54 19.27 11.32 -52.42
N LYS A 55 20.35 11.03 -53.16
CA LYS A 55 21.45 11.98 -53.35
C LYS A 55 21.09 13.01 -54.41
N ILE A 56 21.15 14.28 -54.03
CA ILE A 56 21.06 15.44 -54.91
C ILE A 56 22.48 15.97 -55.07
N ASN A 57 22.98 15.95 -56.30
CA ASN A 57 24.33 16.38 -56.61
C ASN A 57 24.41 17.91 -56.66
N ALA A 58 25.61 18.46 -56.43
CA ALA A 58 25.82 19.88 -56.64
C ALA A 58 25.42 20.30 -58.08
N SER A 59 24.78 21.45 -58.21
CA SER A 59 24.16 21.97 -59.45
C SER A 59 22.98 21.16 -60.02
N GLN A 60 22.46 20.14 -59.33
CA GLN A 60 21.30 19.37 -59.80
C GLN A 60 19.98 20.17 -59.71
N ILE A 61 19.86 21.06 -58.72
CA ILE A 61 18.77 22.02 -58.58
C ILE A 61 19.40 23.43 -58.59
N PRO A 62 19.64 24.05 -59.77
CA PRO A 62 20.21 25.39 -59.86
C PRO A 62 19.31 26.46 -59.21
N VAL A 63 19.90 27.60 -58.84
CA VAL A 63 19.19 28.78 -58.33
C VAL A 63 18.00 29.15 -59.23
N GLY A 64 16.80 29.22 -58.65
CA GLY A 64 15.54 29.47 -59.37
C GLY A 64 14.89 28.24 -60.02
N ALA A 65 15.46 27.05 -59.89
CA ALA A 65 14.87 25.79 -60.33
C ALA A 65 14.23 25.02 -59.15
N ASN A 66 13.45 23.98 -59.48
CA ASN A 66 12.82 23.11 -58.50
C ASN A 66 12.90 21.62 -58.91
N TRP A 67 12.69 20.75 -57.92
CA TRP A 67 12.61 19.31 -58.12
C TRP A 67 11.60 18.69 -57.14
N THR A 68 10.72 17.82 -57.64
CA THR A 68 9.68 17.16 -56.82
C THR A 68 10.03 15.70 -56.54
N PHE A 69 10.15 15.31 -55.29
CA PHE A 69 10.30 13.91 -54.88
C PHE A 69 8.96 13.36 -54.40
N VAL A 70 8.58 12.17 -54.89
CA VAL A 70 7.26 11.58 -54.63
C VAL A 70 7.44 10.27 -53.87
N TYR A 71 6.82 10.16 -52.70
CA TYR A 71 6.84 8.99 -51.82
C TYR A 71 5.42 8.52 -51.52
N THR A 72 5.18 7.21 -51.49
CA THR A 72 3.92 6.66 -50.96
C THR A 72 4.04 6.51 -49.44
N LEU A 73 3.27 7.30 -48.70
CA LEU A 73 3.25 7.30 -47.23
C LEU A 73 1.91 6.78 -46.69
N LYS A 74 1.91 6.31 -45.44
CA LYS A 74 0.74 5.77 -44.74
C LYS A 74 0.27 6.74 -43.65
N SER A 75 -1.03 6.98 -43.59
CA SER A 75 -1.61 7.81 -42.52
C SER A 75 -1.46 7.16 -41.15
N GLY A 76 -1.14 7.97 -40.14
CA GLY A 76 -0.93 7.54 -38.76
C GLY A 76 0.38 6.80 -38.52
N THR A 77 1.30 6.79 -39.49
CA THR A 77 2.69 6.32 -39.31
C THR A 77 3.59 7.54 -39.16
N SER A 78 4.46 7.53 -38.16
CA SER A 78 5.49 8.57 -37.97
C SER A 78 6.64 8.34 -38.96
N TYR A 79 7.05 9.39 -39.67
CA TYR A 79 8.24 9.38 -40.52
C TYR A 79 9.22 10.45 -40.06
N HIS A 80 10.49 10.10 -39.94
CA HIS A 80 11.55 11.09 -39.91
C HIS A 80 11.90 11.44 -41.35
N ILE A 81 11.76 12.73 -41.65
CA ILE A 81 12.00 13.30 -42.97
C ILE A 81 13.04 14.40 -42.75
N TYR A 82 14.14 14.34 -43.50
CA TYR A 82 15.20 15.31 -43.37
C TYR A 82 15.93 15.55 -44.69
N PHE A 83 16.30 16.82 -44.90
CA PHE A 83 17.04 17.26 -46.07
C PHE A 83 18.26 18.08 -45.62
N TYR A 84 19.45 17.54 -45.85
CA TYR A 84 20.70 18.07 -45.29
C TYR A 84 21.91 17.65 -46.14
N GLY A 85 23.03 18.34 -45.99
CA GLY A 85 24.28 18.00 -46.69
C GLY A 85 25.28 19.15 -46.69
N ASP A 86 26.15 19.18 -47.72
CA ASP A 86 27.23 20.15 -47.90
C ASP A 86 26.76 21.63 -47.92
N TRP A 87 25.46 21.86 -48.12
CA TRP A 87 24.86 23.20 -48.13
C TRP A 87 24.72 23.84 -46.75
N ILE A 88 24.79 23.07 -45.65
CA ILE A 88 24.71 23.62 -44.30
C ILE A 88 25.93 24.51 -44.02
N GLY A 89 25.69 25.76 -43.66
CA GLY A 89 26.72 26.79 -43.50
C GLY A 89 27.28 27.36 -44.82
N SER A 90 26.63 27.08 -45.96
CA SER A 90 26.92 27.70 -47.27
C SER A 90 25.99 28.87 -47.57
N GLU A 91 26.07 29.42 -48.80
CA GLU A 91 25.14 30.42 -49.33
C GLU A 91 24.00 29.78 -50.17
N THR A 92 23.84 28.44 -50.15
CA THR A 92 22.69 27.78 -50.77
C THR A 92 21.46 27.83 -49.86
N ASP A 93 20.32 28.12 -50.47
CA ASP A 93 19.02 28.17 -49.81
C ASP A 93 17.98 27.29 -50.53
N TYR A 94 17.29 26.42 -49.79
CA TYR A 94 16.45 25.35 -50.34
C TYR A 94 15.08 25.26 -49.64
N ASP A 95 14.12 26.11 -50.01
CA ASP A 95 12.73 25.97 -49.56
C ASP A 95 12.16 24.56 -49.86
N ILE A 96 11.40 23.99 -48.92
CA ILE A 96 10.67 22.73 -49.11
C ILE A 96 9.17 22.89 -48.84
N TYR A 97 8.36 22.43 -49.80
CA TYR A 97 6.90 22.45 -49.74
C TYR A 97 6.36 21.02 -49.85
N VAL A 98 5.61 20.57 -48.86
CA VAL A 98 5.06 19.21 -48.80
C VAL A 98 3.60 19.24 -49.21
N PHE A 99 3.25 18.52 -50.29
CA PHE A 99 1.88 18.39 -50.77
C PHE A 99 1.34 16.98 -50.55
N ASN A 100 0.08 16.92 -50.11
CA ASN A 100 -0.63 15.70 -49.80
C ASN A 100 -1.14 14.98 -51.08
N PRO A 101 -1.70 13.76 -50.96
CA PRO A 101 -2.19 12.99 -52.12
C PRO A 101 -3.37 13.64 -52.87
N LEU A 102 -4.02 14.65 -52.30
CA LEU A 102 -5.08 15.44 -52.93
C LEU A 102 -4.53 16.65 -53.70
N GLY A 103 -3.23 16.93 -53.59
CA GLY A 103 -2.57 18.10 -54.17
C GLY A 103 -2.67 19.36 -53.30
N GLU A 104 -3.07 19.22 -52.04
CA GLU A 104 -3.15 20.33 -51.09
C GLU A 104 -1.81 20.48 -50.36
N LEU A 105 -1.43 21.72 -50.02
CA LEU A 105 -0.22 22.02 -49.26
C LEU A 105 -0.43 21.61 -47.80
N GLU A 106 0.41 20.70 -47.28
CA GLU A 106 0.33 20.16 -45.91
C GLU A 106 1.38 20.81 -44.98
N SER A 107 2.60 21.09 -45.45
CA SER A 107 3.60 21.88 -44.72
C SER A 107 4.54 22.69 -45.62
N ILE A 108 5.17 23.71 -45.05
CA ILE A 108 6.06 24.68 -45.71
C ILE A 108 7.26 24.89 -44.78
N HIS A 109 8.46 24.80 -45.33
CA HIS A 109 9.72 24.92 -44.61
C HIS A 109 10.64 25.79 -45.47
N THR A 110 11.09 26.90 -44.90
CA THR A 110 11.77 28.01 -45.58
C THR A 110 12.71 28.65 -44.56
N GLU A 111 13.70 27.89 -44.13
CA GLU A 111 14.73 28.41 -43.23
C GLU A 111 15.66 29.38 -43.98
N ALA A 112 16.56 30.05 -43.25
CA ALA A 112 17.51 30.95 -43.89
C ALA A 112 18.69 30.18 -44.51
N ALA A 113 19.23 30.69 -45.63
CA ALA A 113 20.37 30.14 -46.36
C ALA A 113 21.44 29.49 -45.45
N GLY A 114 21.71 28.21 -45.70
CA GLY A 114 22.67 27.41 -44.95
C GLY A 114 22.17 26.81 -43.62
N LEU A 115 20.89 26.94 -43.26
CA LEU A 115 20.27 26.23 -42.13
C LEU A 115 19.45 25.03 -42.62
N PRO A 116 19.56 23.83 -42.01
CA PRO A 116 18.85 22.64 -42.48
C PRO A 116 17.33 22.78 -42.37
N GLU A 117 16.62 22.34 -43.41
CA GLU A 117 15.15 22.33 -43.42
C GLU A 117 14.56 21.30 -42.46
N HIS A 118 13.66 21.76 -41.60
CA HIS A 118 12.85 20.96 -40.70
C HIS A 118 11.68 20.37 -41.47
N LEU A 119 11.48 19.05 -41.54
CA LEU A 119 10.41 18.46 -42.39
C LEU A 119 9.33 17.71 -41.59
N GLY A 120 9.08 18.13 -40.34
CA GLY A 120 7.99 17.62 -39.51
C GLY A 120 6.61 18.16 -39.89
N ASN A 121 5.57 17.79 -39.13
CA ASN A 121 4.23 18.37 -39.29
C ASN A 121 4.20 19.89 -39.01
N THR A 122 5.05 20.34 -38.08
CA THR A 122 5.32 21.75 -37.77
C THR A 122 6.83 21.98 -37.66
N VAL A 123 7.25 23.25 -37.56
CA VAL A 123 8.68 23.62 -37.43
C VAL A 123 9.31 23.18 -36.09
N GLU A 124 8.50 22.92 -35.05
CA GLU A 124 8.99 22.48 -33.73
C GLU A 124 9.03 20.94 -33.61
N GLU A 125 8.25 20.22 -34.40
CA GLU A 125 8.17 18.76 -34.37
C GLU A 125 9.27 18.14 -35.27
N PRO A 126 9.98 17.09 -34.82
CA PRO A 126 11.02 16.44 -35.64
C PRO A 126 10.47 15.43 -36.66
N TYR A 127 9.22 14.97 -36.47
CA TYR A 127 8.62 13.91 -37.28
C TYR A 127 7.39 14.38 -38.06
N PHE A 128 7.13 13.70 -39.18
CA PHE A 128 5.99 13.91 -40.06
C PHE A 128 5.05 12.71 -40.00
N THR A 129 3.85 12.92 -39.47
CA THR A 129 2.74 11.97 -39.51
C THR A 129 1.77 12.37 -40.63
N PRO A 130 1.64 11.60 -41.72
CA PRO A 130 0.79 11.94 -42.85
C PRO A 130 -0.70 11.95 -42.47
N ARG A 131 -1.41 13.02 -42.86
CA ARG A 131 -2.87 13.07 -42.68
C ARG A 131 -3.64 12.06 -43.54
N TYR A 132 -3.08 11.68 -44.69
CA TYR A 132 -3.69 10.74 -45.63
C TYR A 132 -2.72 9.62 -46.01
N SER A 133 -3.23 8.49 -46.50
CA SER A 133 -2.40 7.46 -47.15
C SER A 133 -2.36 7.72 -48.65
N GLY A 134 -1.18 7.72 -49.26
CA GLY A 134 -1.01 7.93 -50.69
C GLY A 134 0.29 8.63 -51.07
N ASN A 135 0.35 9.17 -52.28
CA ASN A 135 1.55 9.80 -52.83
C ASN A 135 1.70 11.25 -52.32
N TYR A 136 2.66 11.46 -51.42
CA TYR A 136 3.12 12.77 -50.99
C TYR A 136 4.17 13.32 -51.94
N SER A 137 4.12 14.63 -52.21
CA SER A 137 5.05 15.32 -53.11
C SER A 137 5.86 16.38 -52.35
N PHE A 138 7.15 16.13 -52.20
CA PHE A 138 8.13 17.02 -51.58
C PHE A 138 8.78 17.86 -52.67
N LEU A 139 8.34 19.11 -52.80
CA LEU A 139 8.90 20.09 -53.73
C LEU A 139 10.08 20.79 -53.07
N ILE A 140 11.29 20.58 -53.58
CA ILE A 140 12.49 21.35 -53.20
C ILE A 140 12.68 22.47 -54.23
N VAL A 141 12.84 23.72 -53.77
CA VAL A 141 13.07 24.90 -54.61
C VAL A 141 14.36 25.57 -54.16
N ASN A 142 15.28 25.85 -55.08
CA ASN A 142 16.48 26.64 -54.76
C ASN A 142 16.13 28.13 -54.90
N ASP A 143 16.01 28.86 -53.77
CA ASP A 143 15.38 30.20 -53.77
C ASP A 143 16.24 31.25 -54.51
N PRO A 144 15.78 31.83 -55.63
CA PRO A 144 16.52 32.85 -56.36
C PRO A 144 16.64 34.20 -55.65
N ARG A 145 16.01 34.39 -54.48
CA ARG A 145 16.11 35.61 -53.66
C ARG A 145 17.33 35.58 -52.73
N GLU A 146 17.59 34.43 -52.11
CA GLU A 146 18.50 34.30 -50.96
C GLU A 146 19.64 33.31 -51.25
N SER A 147 19.46 32.36 -52.16
CA SER A 147 20.50 31.41 -52.58
C SER A 147 21.52 32.01 -53.56
N HIS A 148 22.78 31.71 -53.35
CA HIS A 148 23.91 32.00 -54.25
C HIS A 148 24.66 30.72 -54.69
N GLY A 149 24.15 29.54 -54.31
CA GLY A 149 24.76 28.24 -54.60
C GLY A 149 23.76 27.20 -55.12
N ALA A 150 24.25 25.98 -55.25
CA ALA A 150 23.43 24.79 -55.55
C ALA A 150 24.17 23.57 -55.00
N GLU A 151 24.36 23.54 -53.69
CA GLU A 151 25.23 22.56 -53.04
C GLU A 151 24.58 21.16 -52.97
N ALA A 152 25.40 20.14 -52.73
CA ALA A 152 24.94 18.76 -52.66
C ALA A 152 24.17 18.47 -51.36
N ALA A 153 23.22 17.53 -51.42
CA ALA A 153 22.36 17.20 -50.30
C ALA A 153 21.82 15.75 -50.39
N THR A 154 21.30 15.26 -49.27
CA THR A 154 20.57 14.01 -49.16
C THR A 154 19.19 14.27 -48.62
N LEU A 155 18.16 13.82 -49.35
CA LEU A 155 16.80 13.66 -48.83
C LEU A 155 16.63 12.24 -48.30
N MET A 156 16.26 12.10 -47.04
CA MET A 156 15.84 10.84 -46.44
C MET A 156 14.38 10.93 -46.00
N VAL A 157 13.66 9.83 -46.19
CA VAL A 157 12.35 9.56 -45.60
C VAL A 157 12.44 8.15 -45.03
N ILE A 158 12.13 7.97 -43.74
CA ILE A 158 12.18 6.66 -43.06
C ILE A 158 11.10 6.58 -41.98
N GLU A 159 10.52 5.39 -41.80
CA GLU A 159 9.54 5.13 -40.73
C GLU A 159 10.24 5.19 -39.37
N HIS A 160 9.75 6.04 -38.46
CA HIS A 160 10.24 6.14 -37.09
C HIS A 160 9.49 5.15 -36.18
N LEU A 161 10.22 4.48 -35.29
CA LEU A 161 9.68 3.58 -34.28
C LEU A 161 9.88 4.15 -32.88
N GLU A 162 8.78 4.21 -32.13
CA GLU A 162 8.87 4.27 -30.68
C GLU A 162 9.47 2.95 -30.16
N CYS A 163 10.45 3.06 -29.27
CA CYS A 163 11.00 1.89 -28.57
C CYS A 163 9.98 1.34 -27.57
N ASN A 164 10.18 0.08 -27.16
CA ASN A 164 9.33 -0.60 -26.18
C ASN A 164 7.86 -0.79 -26.62
N GLU A 165 7.60 -0.84 -27.94
CA GLU A 165 6.29 -1.17 -28.51
C GLU A 165 6.38 -2.29 -29.57
N TRP A 166 5.35 -3.14 -29.61
CA TRP A 166 5.18 -4.16 -30.64
C TRP A 166 4.67 -3.56 -31.95
N ASN A 167 5.47 -3.71 -32.99
CA ASN A 167 5.22 -3.25 -34.34
C ASN A 167 4.98 -4.43 -35.29
N GLN A 168 4.29 -4.20 -36.40
CA GLN A 168 3.98 -5.24 -37.39
C GLN A 168 4.47 -4.87 -38.79
N ARG A 169 5.12 -5.80 -39.48
CA ARG A 169 5.48 -5.61 -40.90
C ARG A 169 5.17 -6.81 -41.78
N ARG A 170 4.46 -6.58 -42.89
CA ARG A 170 4.41 -7.55 -43.99
C ARG A 170 5.77 -7.56 -44.71
N LEU A 171 6.34 -8.74 -44.88
CA LEU A 171 7.47 -8.98 -45.80
C LEU A 171 7.15 -10.06 -46.83
N GLU A 172 7.94 -10.09 -47.90
CA GLU A 172 7.84 -11.06 -48.99
C GLU A 172 9.24 -11.40 -49.50
N GLY A 173 9.60 -12.68 -49.42
CA GLY A 173 10.90 -13.18 -49.87
C GLY A 173 11.20 -12.93 -51.35
N LYS A 174 12.42 -13.29 -51.76
CA LYS A 174 12.89 -13.06 -53.14
C LYS A 174 12.10 -13.92 -54.13
N VAL A 175 11.57 -13.28 -55.16
CA VAL A 175 10.88 -13.97 -56.27
C VAL A 175 11.89 -14.20 -57.39
N ASN A 176 12.12 -15.46 -57.79
CA ASN A 176 13.15 -15.85 -58.76
C ASN A 176 14.56 -15.33 -58.40
N ASN A 177 14.92 -15.38 -57.11
CA ASN A 177 16.17 -14.83 -56.52
C ASN A 177 16.34 -13.30 -56.65
N MET A 178 15.33 -12.57 -57.13
CA MET A 178 15.32 -11.11 -57.19
C MET A 178 14.51 -10.53 -56.03
N PRO A 179 14.94 -9.43 -55.40
CA PRO A 179 14.14 -8.75 -54.40
C PRO A 179 12.89 -8.14 -55.04
N VAL A 180 11.75 -8.26 -54.36
CA VAL A 180 10.52 -7.51 -54.63
C VAL A 180 10.38 -6.35 -53.65
N MET A 181 9.32 -5.57 -53.79
CA MET A 181 9.06 -4.36 -53.01
C MET A 181 9.23 -4.57 -51.49
N GLU A 182 8.58 -5.62 -50.97
CA GLU A 182 8.54 -5.99 -49.55
C GLU A 182 9.63 -6.99 -49.13
N THR A 183 10.68 -7.20 -49.93
CA THR A 183 11.79 -8.12 -49.56
C THR A 183 12.72 -7.54 -48.51
N ALA A 184 12.86 -6.21 -48.47
CA ALA A 184 13.60 -5.55 -47.42
C ALA A 184 12.89 -4.26 -47.02
N TRP A 185 12.74 -4.04 -45.72
CA TRP A 185 12.27 -2.77 -45.18
C TRP A 185 13.21 -2.27 -44.10
N ALA A 186 13.12 -0.98 -43.80
CA ALA A 186 13.92 -0.33 -42.81
C ALA A 186 13.10 0.63 -41.97
N TYR A 187 13.57 0.82 -40.76
CA TYR A 187 13.03 1.69 -39.74
C TYR A 187 14.18 2.44 -39.09
N GLU A 188 13.90 3.60 -38.52
CA GLU A 188 14.80 4.23 -37.56
C GLU A 188 14.19 4.22 -36.16
N PHE A 189 15.07 4.34 -35.16
CA PHE A 189 14.68 4.66 -33.79
C PHE A 189 15.85 5.36 -33.09
N VAL A 190 15.53 6.09 -32.04
CA VAL A 190 16.51 6.81 -31.22
C VAL A 190 16.44 6.28 -29.80
N THR A 191 17.58 5.99 -29.19
CA THR A 191 17.64 5.62 -27.77
C THR A 191 18.95 6.07 -27.12
N SER A 192 18.88 6.37 -25.83
CA SER A 192 20.05 6.55 -24.96
C SER A 192 20.45 5.27 -24.23
N SER A 193 19.60 4.22 -24.28
CA SER A 193 19.90 2.93 -23.68
C SER A 193 21.01 2.22 -24.44
N LYS A 194 21.94 1.62 -23.70
CA LYS A 194 23.02 0.83 -24.30
C LYS A 194 22.61 -0.60 -24.59
N ARG A 195 21.69 -1.18 -23.82
CA ARG A 195 21.17 -2.52 -24.10
C ARG A 195 20.00 -2.38 -25.06
N ILE A 196 20.07 -3.08 -26.18
CA ILE A 196 19.03 -3.06 -27.21
C ILE A 196 18.74 -4.51 -27.56
N GLU A 197 17.50 -4.93 -27.35
CA GLU A 197 17.01 -6.23 -27.79
C GLU A 197 15.96 -6.04 -28.88
N VAL A 198 16.26 -6.48 -30.10
CA VAL A 198 15.28 -6.51 -31.19
C VAL A 198 14.70 -7.91 -31.26
N TRP A 199 13.49 -8.06 -30.69
CA TRP A 199 12.70 -9.27 -30.74
C TRP A 199 11.90 -9.31 -32.04
N ILE A 200 11.87 -10.44 -32.73
CA ILE A 200 11.17 -10.62 -34.01
C ILE A 200 10.47 -11.97 -34.00
N GLU A 201 9.14 -11.94 -33.99
CA GLU A 201 8.28 -13.12 -34.12
C GLU A 201 8.03 -13.40 -35.61
N VAL A 202 8.47 -14.56 -36.11
CA VAL A 202 8.40 -14.89 -37.53
C VAL A 202 7.25 -15.87 -37.77
N PRO A 203 6.30 -15.59 -38.68
CA PRO A 203 5.22 -16.53 -38.99
C PRO A 203 5.72 -17.70 -39.84
N ASP A 204 5.17 -18.90 -39.64
CA ASP A 204 5.48 -20.15 -40.38
C ASP A 204 5.50 -20.02 -41.91
N THR A 205 4.84 -19.00 -42.47
CA THR A 205 4.74 -18.75 -43.91
C THR A 205 5.87 -17.86 -44.48
N LEU A 206 6.75 -17.34 -43.64
CA LEU A 206 7.86 -16.45 -43.99
C LEU A 206 9.20 -17.06 -43.53
N ASP A 207 10.18 -17.02 -44.41
CA ASP A 207 11.58 -17.31 -44.14
C ASP A 207 12.35 -15.98 -44.13
N MET A 208 13.04 -15.67 -43.04
CA MET A 208 13.79 -14.41 -42.88
C MET A 208 15.27 -14.63 -43.16
N TYR A 209 15.82 -13.83 -44.07
CA TYR A 209 17.25 -13.87 -44.37
C TYR A 209 18.06 -13.32 -43.19
N GLU A 210 17.87 -12.03 -42.88
CA GLU A 210 18.52 -11.36 -41.77
C GLU A 210 17.70 -10.17 -41.26
N ALA A 211 17.83 -9.91 -39.97
CA ALA A 211 17.62 -8.60 -39.37
C ALA A 211 18.99 -7.98 -39.05
N ARG A 212 19.14 -6.67 -39.27
CA ARG A 212 20.41 -5.95 -39.12
C ARG A 212 20.18 -4.61 -38.43
N LEU A 213 21.03 -4.29 -37.46
CA LEU A 213 21.01 -3.01 -36.76
C LEU A 213 22.27 -2.20 -37.12
N TYR A 214 22.08 -1.01 -37.66
CA TYR A 214 23.16 -0.07 -38.00
C TYR A 214 23.11 1.14 -37.07
N MET A 215 24.25 1.50 -36.47
CA MET A 215 24.37 2.74 -35.72
C MET A 215 24.62 3.88 -36.72
N MET A 216 23.75 4.89 -36.73
CA MET A 216 23.76 5.91 -37.79
C MET A 216 24.24 7.28 -37.32
N ALA A 217 24.00 7.64 -36.06
CA ALA A 217 24.52 8.87 -35.46
C ALA A 217 24.61 8.78 -33.93
N ASN A 218 25.56 9.51 -33.35
CA ASN A 218 25.58 9.86 -31.93
C ASN A 218 26.28 11.24 -31.83
N PRO A 219 25.51 12.34 -31.78
CA PRO A 219 26.06 13.69 -31.78
C PRO A 219 27.00 13.97 -30.59
N SER A 220 26.82 13.27 -29.46
CA SER A 220 27.74 13.37 -28.30
C SER A 220 29.15 12.83 -28.59
N LYS A 221 29.33 12.04 -29.65
CA LYS A 221 30.61 11.56 -30.18
C LYS A 221 31.07 12.32 -31.44
N GLY A 222 30.32 13.33 -31.87
CA GLY A 222 30.61 14.10 -33.09
C GLY A 222 30.29 13.36 -34.39
N VAL A 223 29.40 12.37 -34.34
CA VAL A 223 28.93 11.63 -35.54
C VAL A 223 27.46 11.93 -35.79
N GLY A 224 27.15 12.49 -36.96
CA GLY A 224 25.85 13.10 -37.25
C GLY A 224 25.70 14.49 -36.62
N THR A 225 24.49 15.05 -36.72
CA THR A 225 24.11 16.33 -36.11
C THR A 225 22.73 16.20 -35.45
N LEU A 226 22.25 17.23 -34.75
CA LEU A 226 20.87 17.30 -34.25
C LEU A 226 20.02 18.21 -35.15
N LEU A 227 18.76 17.83 -35.38
CA LEU A 227 17.71 18.65 -35.97
C LEU A 227 16.46 18.50 -35.08
N ASN A 228 15.91 19.60 -34.55
CA ASN A 228 14.80 19.58 -33.57
C ASN A 228 15.01 18.60 -32.39
N GLY A 229 16.26 18.48 -31.92
CA GLY A 229 16.63 17.59 -30.83
C GLY A 229 16.79 16.11 -31.22
N VAL A 230 16.48 15.72 -32.46
CA VAL A 230 16.65 14.34 -32.96
C VAL A 230 17.96 14.21 -33.75
N PRO A 231 18.76 13.14 -33.55
CA PRO A 231 19.96 12.94 -34.35
C PRO A 231 19.64 12.63 -35.82
N LEU A 232 20.32 13.33 -36.75
CA LEU A 232 20.37 12.97 -38.16
C LEU A 232 21.50 11.97 -38.42
N ALA A 233 21.23 10.98 -39.28
CA ALA A 233 22.22 10.00 -39.72
C ALA A 233 23.50 10.65 -40.27
N TRP A 234 24.63 9.98 -40.13
CA TRP A 234 25.87 10.37 -40.81
C TRP A 234 25.77 10.04 -42.31
N GLU A 235 25.80 11.06 -43.17
CA GLU A 235 25.43 10.95 -44.60
C GLU A 235 26.20 9.87 -45.38
N PRO A 236 27.55 9.74 -45.29
CA PRO A 236 28.27 8.66 -45.98
C PRO A 236 27.80 7.27 -45.53
N GLY A 237 27.38 7.15 -44.26
CA GLY A 237 26.81 5.95 -43.69
C GLY A 237 25.51 5.50 -44.37
N LEU A 238 24.68 6.44 -44.85
CA LEU A 238 23.46 6.15 -45.62
C LEU A 238 23.80 5.52 -46.99
N TYR A 239 24.97 5.81 -47.54
CA TYR A 239 25.47 5.25 -48.80
C TYR A 239 26.38 4.03 -48.62
N GLY A 240 26.41 3.46 -47.41
CA GLY A 240 27.14 2.23 -47.09
C GLY A 240 28.60 2.43 -46.72
N GLU A 241 29.10 3.67 -46.59
CA GLU A 241 30.42 3.92 -46.01
C GLU A 241 30.41 3.65 -44.51
N ILE A 242 31.59 3.37 -43.96
CA ILE A 242 31.77 3.04 -42.54
C ILE A 242 32.79 4.03 -41.98
N ASP A 243 32.50 4.61 -40.82
CA ASP A 243 33.41 5.59 -40.21
C ASP A 243 34.74 4.96 -39.74
N SER A 244 35.71 5.82 -39.46
CA SER A 244 37.01 5.49 -38.87
C SER A 244 37.00 4.58 -37.62
N SER A 245 35.96 4.65 -36.78
CA SER A 245 35.78 3.82 -35.59
C SER A 245 35.22 2.43 -35.89
N ALA A 246 34.76 2.21 -37.13
CA ALA A 246 34.04 1.04 -37.61
C ALA A 246 32.66 0.79 -36.96
N PHE A 247 32.13 1.73 -36.16
CA PHE A 247 30.81 1.58 -35.53
C PHE A 247 29.67 2.22 -36.32
N TYR A 248 29.91 3.38 -36.95
CA TYR A 248 28.85 4.16 -37.59
C TYR A 248 28.76 3.92 -39.10
N GLY A 249 27.52 3.90 -39.62
CA GLY A 249 27.21 3.76 -41.03
C GLY A 249 27.07 2.33 -41.52
N GLY A 250 27.37 2.11 -42.81
CA GLY A 250 27.23 0.82 -43.48
C GLY A 250 25.79 0.45 -43.87
N TYR A 251 24.84 1.39 -43.77
CA TYR A 251 23.42 1.14 -44.06
C TYR A 251 23.23 0.60 -45.48
N ASN A 252 22.52 -0.53 -45.58
CA ASN A 252 22.15 -1.12 -46.85
C ASN A 252 20.99 -2.12 -46.70
N LEU A 253 20.27 -2.34 -47.80
CA LEU A 253 19.17 -3.31 -47.93
C LEU A 253 19.55 -4.55 -48.76
N ASP A 254 20.81 -4.69 -49.20
CA ASP A 254 21.24 -5.88 -49.95
C ASP A 254 21.61 -6.99 -48.97
N SER A 255 20.99 -8.16 -49.15
CA SER A 255 21.43 -9.42 -48.55
C SER A 255 22.95 -9.67 -48.60
N ARG A 256 23.66 -9.19 -49.62
CA ARG A 256 25.13 -9.32 -49.76
C ARG A 256 25.94 -8.09 -49.34
N GLY A 257 25.28 -7.04 -48.84
CA GLY A 257 25.95 -5.81 -48.37
C GLY A 257 26.61 -5.98 -47.00
N PHE A 258 27.11 -4.88 -46.45
CA PHE A 258 27.76 -4.85 -45.14
C PHE A 258 26.79 -5.27 -44.03
N LYS A 259 27.34 -5.90 -42.98
CA LYS A 259 26.62 -6.28 -41.77
C LYS A 259 27.56 -6.40 -40.58
N ARG A 260 27.04 -6.16 -39.37
CA ARG A 260 27.76 -6.31 -38.10
C ARG A 260 27.42 -7.66 -37.45
N PRO A 261 28.36 -8.61 -37.32
CA PRO A 261 28.07 -9.92 -36.71
C PRO A 261 27.53 -9.85 -35.27
N ASP A 262 27.82 -8.76 -34.55
CA ASP A 262 27.36 -8.45 -33.20
C ASP A 262 25.99 -7.74 -33.15
N ALA A 263 25.44 -7.33 -34.30
CA ALA A 263 24.21 -6.55 -34.42
C ALA A 263 23.28 -7.10 -35.52
N THR A 264 23.28 -8.43 -35.71
CA THR A 264 22.50 -9.15 -36.71
C THR A 264 21.88 -10.43 -36.14
N ALA A 265 20.74 -10.84 -36.69
CA ALA A 265 20.15 -12.17 -36.49
C ALA A 265 19.67 -12.74 -37.83
N SER A 266 19.56 -14.07 -37.95
CA SER A 266 19.08 -14.79 -39.15
C SER A 266 18.23 -16.00 -38.73
N CYS A 267 17.35 -16.47 -39.62
CA CYS A 267 16.67 -17.76 -39.48
C CYS A 267 17.44 -18.85 -40.24
N GLU A 268 17.20 -20.11 -39.85
CA GLU A 268 17.63 -21.32 -40.55
C GLU A 268 16.43 -22.04 -41.22
N TYR A 269 15.20 -21.67 -40.86
CA TYR A 269 13.96 -22.19 -41.42
C TYR A 269 12.76 -21.22 -41.20
N PRO A 270 11.68 -21.33 -42.00
CA PRO A 270 10.48 -20.51 -41.85
C PRO A 270 9.83 -20.65 -40.48
N GLY A 271 9.33 -19.54 -39.92
CA GLY A 271 8.70 -19.52 -38.60
C GLY A 271 9.66 -19.57 -37.41
N GLN A 272 10.98 -19.39 -37.63
CA GLN A 272 11.95 -19.31 -36.53
C GLN A 272 12.06 -17.86 -36.01
N ASP A 273 11.70 -17.63 -34.75
CA ASP A 273 11.88 -16.32 -34.11
C ASP A 273 13.35 -15.89 -34.02
N MET A 274 13.58 -14.59 -34.04
CA MET A 274 14.91 -13.97 -34.09
C MET A 274 15.11 -12.98 -32.94
N LEU A 275 16.35 -12.88 -32.46
CA LEU A 275 16.76 -11.91 -31.45
C LEU A 275 18.10 -11.27 -31.82
N ILE A 276 18.12 -9.95 -32.00
CA ILE A 276 19.37 -9.17 -31.92
C ILE A 276 19.53 -8.73 -30.48
N ASN A 277 20.54 -9.25 -29.76
CA ASN A 277 20.91 -8.76 -28.43
C ASN A 277 22.19 -7.94 -28.53
N TYR A 278 22.05 -6.61 -28.61
CA TYR A 278 23.13 -5.68 -28.86
C TYR A 278 23.44 -4.85 -27.61
N THR A 279 24.72 -4.55 -27.39
CA THR A 279 25.18 -3.59 -26.38
C THR A 279 26.00 -2.50 -27.06
N SER A 280 25.50 -1.28 -27.06
CA SER A 280 26.21 -0.12 -27.61
C SER A 280 27.53 0.12 -26.84
N PRO A 281 28.65 0.33 -27.54
CA PRO A 281 29.92 0.72 -26.92
C PRO A 281 29.90 2.15 -26.36
N TYR A 282 28.92 2.98 -26.72
CA TYR A 282 28.88 4.41 -26.41
C TYR A 282 27.62 4.80 -25.65
N GLU A 283 27.79 5.62 -24.61
CA GLU A 283 26.71 6.36 -23.96
C GLU A 283 26.16 7.47 -24.87
N GLY A 284 24.94 7.91 -24.57
CA GLY A 284 24.30 9.08 -25.18
C GLY A 284 23.30 8.70 -26.26
N GLU A 285 22.41 9.65 -26.56
CA GLU A 285 21.37 9.52 -27.57
C GLU A 285 21.96 9.15 -28.93
N THR A 286 21.48 8.02 -29.47
CA THR A 286 22.04 7.36 -30.64
C THR A 286 20.90 6.99 -31.59
N LEU A 287 21.01 7.41 -32.85
CA LEU A 287 20.12 6.99 -33.93
C LEU A 287 20.59 5.64 -34.47
N TYR A 288 19.65 4.72 -34.64
CA TYR A 288 19.86 3.44 -35.31
C TYR A 288 18.91 3.27 -36.48
N HIS A 289 19.37 2.57 -37.52
CA HIS A 289 18.48 2.00 -38.54
C HIS A 289 18.38 0.48 -38.34
N LEU A 290 17.16 -0.02 -38.16
CA LEU A 290 16.83 -1.44 -38.18
C LEU A 290 16.40 -1.83 -39.60
N VAL A 291 17.06 -2.84 -40.18
CA VAL A 291 16.73 -3.40 -41.50
C VAL A 291 16.26 -4.83 -41.33
N LEU A 292 15.11 -5.16 -41.94
CA LEU A 292 14.51 -6.49 -41.96
C LEU A 292 14.51 -7.02 -43.40
N ILE A 293 15.03 -8.23 -43.62
CA ILE A 293 15.20 -8.83 -44.96
C ILE A 293 14.56 -10.22 -45.01
N GLY A 294 13.56 -10.41 -45.87
CA GLY A 294 12.96 -11.71 -46.17
C GLY A 294 13.80 -12.54 -47.16
N GLU A 295 13.87 -13.85 -46.96
CA GLU A 295 14.47 -14.81 -47.90
C GLU A 295 13.42 -15.40 -48.83
N ASN A 296 12.37 -16.02 -48.28
CA ASN A 296 11.37 -16.80 -49.01
C ASN A 296 9.99 -16.71 -48.36
N GLY A 297 8.92 -17.01 -49.09
CA GLY A 297 7.55 -16.96 -48.59
C GLY A 297 7.04 -15.53 -48.33
N THR A 298 5.98 -15.41 -47.53
CA THR A 298 5.40 -14.12 -47.14
C THR A 298 4.61 -14.24 -45.85
N GLY A 299 4.65 -13.19 -45.03
CA GLY A 299 3.92 -13.14 -43.78
C GLY A 299 3.93 -11.74 -43.18
N ILE A 300 3.21 -11.56 -42.08
CA ILE A 300 3.32 -10.38 -41.21
C ILE A 300 4.09 -10.83 -39.98
N LEU A 301 5.29 -10.29 -39.77
CA LEU A 301 6.06 -10.48 -38.55
C LEU A 301 5.64 -9.44 -37.51
N ASN A 302 5.70 -9.81 -36.23
CA ASN A 302 5.68 -8.86 -35.12
C ASN A 302 7.13 -8.59 -34.71
N PHE A 303 7.46 -7.38 -34.27
CA PHE A 303 8.79 -7.08 -33.74
C PHE A 303 8.75 -5.94 -32.73
N MET A 304 9.68 -5.94 -31.78
CA MET A 304 9.83 -4.88 -30.79
C MET A 304 11.31 -4.52 -30.64
N VAL A 305 11.59 -3.22 -30.59
CA VAL A 305 12.90 -2.69 -30.19
C VAL A 305 12.85 -2.39 -28.69
N LYS A 306 13.27 -3.34 -27.87
CA LYS A 306 13.27 -3.23 -26.41
C LYS A 306 14.55 -2.55 -25.92
N THR A 307 14.39 -1.44 -25.22
CA THR A 307 15.47 -0.62 -24.65
C THR A 307 15.29 -0.37 -23.15
N ASP A 308 14.06 -0.53 -22.66
CA ASP A 308 13.72 -0.60 -21.24
C ASP A 308 13.68 -2.07 -20.77
N PHE A 309 14.15 -2.31 -19.55
CA PHE A 309 14.27 -3.63 -18.92
C PHE A 309 13.93 -3.61 -17.44
N GLU A 310 13.54 -2.45 -16.89
CA GLU A 310 13.14 -2.32 -15.50
C GLU A 310 11.63 -2.58 -15.40
N ALA A 311 11.19 -3.30 -14.37
CA ALA A 311 9.77 -3.59 -14.22
C ALA A 311 9.04 -2.47 -13.45
N PRO A 312 7.73 -2.28 -13.67
CA PRO A 312 6.93 -1.33 -12.91
C PRO A 312 7.10 -1.51 -11.39
N MET A 313 7.10 -0.41 -10.64
CA MET A 313 7.11 -0.46 -9.18
C MET A 313 5.67 -0.47 -8.64
N LEU A 314 5.33 -1.42 -7.76
CA LEU A 314 4.02 -1.51 -7.11
C LEU A 314 4.10 -1.28 -5.60
N SER A 315 3.11 -0.59 -5.04
CA SER A 315 2.92 -0.44 -3.58
C SER A 315 1.44 -0.52 -3.22
N ILE A 316 1.05 -1.49 -2.38
CA ILE A 316 -0.34 -1.59 -1.88
C ILE A 316 -0.64 -0.42 -0.96
N VAL A 317 -1.76 0.26 -1.20
CA VAL A 317 -2.24 1.39 -0.40
C VAL A 317 -3.28 0.87 0.58
N ASP A 318 -3.13 1.23 1.87
CA ASP A 318 -4.03 0.90 2.98
C ASP A 318 -4.48 -0.60 3.01
N PRO A 319 -3.56 -1.53 3.37
CA PRO A 319 -3.87 -2.96 3.45
C PRO A 319 -5.11 -3.28 4.29
N ILE A 320 -5.93 -4.22 3.81
CA ILE A 320 -7.27 -4.50 4.35
C ILE A 320 -7.19 -5.16 5.74
N GLU A 321 -7.38 -4.36 6.80
CA GLU A 321 -7.47 -4.87 8.18
C GLU A 321 -8.78 -5.62 8.47
N ARG A 322 -9.90 -5.18 7.88
CA ARG A 322 -11.23 -5.78 8.06
C ARG A 322 -12.03 -5.79 6.76
N ALA A 323 -12.49 -6.97 6.35
CA ALA A 323 -13.50 -7.13 5.32
C ALA A 323 -14.74 -7.81 5.87
N TYR A 324 -15.91 -7.29 5.50
CA TYR A 324 -17.21 -7.81 5.94
C TYR A 324 -17.81 -8.75 4.91
N SER A 325 -18.49 -9.79 5.38
CA SER A 325 -19.14 -10.77 4.50
C SER A 325 -20.15 -10.15 3.55
N ASP A 326 -20.22 -10.68 2.34
CA ASP A 326 -21.12 -10.26 1.25
C ASP A 326 -20.98 -8.79 0.78
N ASN A 327 -20.12 -7.99 1.43
CA ASN A 327 -19.71 -6.67 0.97
C ASN A 327 -18.51 -6.77 0.04
N GLU A 328 -18.51 -5.96 -1.02
CA GLU A 328 -17.36 -5.80 -1.92
C GLU A 328 -16.14 -5.23 -1.16
N THR A 329 -14.93 -5.62 -1.58
CA THR A 329 -13.67 -5.13 -1.00
C THR A 329 -12.86 -4.42 -2.07
N VAL A 330 -12.52 -3.16 -1.83
CA VAL A 330 -11.75 -2.32 -2.77
C VAL A 330 -10.26 -2.46 -2.46
N ILE A 331 -9.48 -2.92 -3.44
CA ILE A 331 -8.02 -3.02 -3.39
C ILE A 331 -7.43 -1.84 -4.15
N THR A 332 -6.46 -1.16 -3.53
CA THR A 332 -5.81 0.03 -4.09
C THR A 332 -4.30 -0.17 -4.14
N VAL A 333 -3.68 0.26 -5.23
CA VAL A 333 -2.24 0.14 -5.46
C VAL A 333 -1.73 1.40 -6.16
N ASP A 334 -0.55 1.87 -5.76
CA ASP A 334 0.20 2.86 -6.54
C ASP A 334 1.19 2.12 -7.44
N VAL A 335 1.18 2.44 -8.73
CA VAL A 335 2.00 1.82 -9.78
C VAL A 335 2.81 2.91 -10.49
N TYR A 336 4.12 2.72 -10.58
CA TYR A 336 5.04 3.67 -11.21
C TYR A 336 5.94 3.02 -12.25
N ASP A 337 6.20 3.76 -13.32
CA ASP A 337 7.11 3.40 -14.39
C ASP A 337 7.80 4.67 -14.90
N GLU A 338 9.10 4.56 -15.23
CA GLU A 338 9.91 5.63 -15.84
C GLU A 338 10.44 5.25 -17.23
N GLY A 339 10.46 3.96 -17.58
CA GLY A 339 11.12 3.43 -18.76
C GLY A 339 10.19 3.21 -19.95
N SER A 340 8.92 2.86 -19.70
CA SER A 340 7.92 2.69 -20.74
C SER A 340 6.48 2.93 -20.25
N THR A 341 5.49 2.78 -21.14
CA THR A 341 4.08 3.07 -20.80
C THR A 341 3.45 1.85 -20.13
N LEU A 342 2.66 2.04 -19.06
CA LEU A 342 1.90 0.94 -18.45
C LEU A 342 0.85 0.38 -19.43
N LYS A 343 0.88 -0.94 -19.63
CA LYS A 343 0.03 -1.70 -20.57
C LYS A 343 -1.16 -2.36 -19.86
N HIS A 344 -0.92 -3.00 -18.71
CA HIS A 344 -1.95 -3.67 -17.90
C HIS A 344 -1.67 -3.52 -16.39
N VAL A 345 -2.73 -3.48 -15.59
CA VAL A 345 -2.68 -3.64 -14.13
C VAL A 345 -3.79 -4.60 -13.73
N LEU A 346 -3.44 -5.87 -13.51
CA LEU A 346 -4.39 -6.94 -13.22
C LEU A 346 -4.42 -7.29 -11.73
N LEU A 347 -5.62 -7.38 -11.16
CA LEU A 347 -5.88 -7.93 -9.83
C LEU A 347 -6.38 -9.38 -9.97
N ASN A 348 -5.51 -10.33 -9.65
CA ASN A 348 -5.84 -11.75 -9.56
C ASN A 348 -6.19 -12.11 -8.11
N TYR A 349 -7.25 -12.86 -7.86
CA TYR A 349 -7.63 -13.27 -6.49
C TYR A 349 -8.24 -14.67 -6.40
N THR A 350 -8.11 -15.29 -5.23
CA THR A 350 -8.55 -16.65 -4.91
C THR A 350 -9.08 -16.76 -3.47
N THR A 351 -9.89 -17.78 -3.22
CA THR A 351 -10.33 -18.21 -1.87
C THR A 351 -10.05 -19.69 -1.59
N ASP A 352 -9.30 -20.39 -2.47
CA ASP A 352 -9.09 -21.84 -2.42
C ASP A 352 -7.61 -22.27 -2.60
N ASP A 353 -6.68 -21.38 -2.23
CA ASP A 353 -5.22 -21.52 -2.39
C ASP A 353 -4.78 -21.69 -3.86
N TRP A 354 -5.28 -20.81 -4.74
CA TRP A 354 -4.94 -20.72 -6.16
C TRP A 354 -5.28 -21.96 -6.99
N ARG A 355 -6.20 -22.82 -6.52
CA ARG A 355 -6.76 -23.91 -7.34
C ARG A 355 -7.72 -23.35 -8.39
N THR A 356 -8.45 -22.30 -8.03
CA THR A 356 -9.18 -21.42 -8.92
C THR A 356 -8.86 -19.97 -8.58
N TRP A 357 -8.97 -19.09 -9.58
CA TRP A 357 -8.79 -17.66 -9.40
C TRP A 357 -9.72 -16.89 -10.35
N SER A 358 -9.94 -15.63 -10.01
CA SER A 358 -10.56 -14.64 -10.90
C SER A 358 -9.53 -13.54 -11.20
N SER A 359 -9.68 -12.88 -12.34
CA SER A 359 -8.79 -11.80 -12.80
C SER A 359 -9.64 -10.59 -13.18
N LEU A 360 -9.17 -9.40 -12.81
CA LEU A 360 -9.83 -8.12 -13.03
C LEU A 360 -8.81 -7.09 -13.51
N GLU A 361 -9.09 -6.34 -14.57
CA GLU A 361 -8.30 -5.15 -14.93
C GLU A 361 -8.64 -4.01 -13.94
N MET A 362 -7.62 -3.43 -13.31
CA MET A 362 -7.76 -2.34 -12.36
C MET A 362 -7.93 -1.01 -13.10
N SER A 363 -8.82 -0.16 -12.61
CA SER A 363 -9.06 1.16 -13.19
C SER A 363 -8.11 2.20 -12.62
N ALA A 364 -7.52 3.03 -13.47
CA ALA A 364 -6.78 4.21 -13.02
C ALA A 364 -7.73 5.19 -12.29
N TYR A 365 -7.37 5.58 -11.07
CA TYR A 365 -8.14 6.48 -10.21
C TYR A 365 -7.58 7.92 -10.21
N GLY A 366 -6.44 8.15 -10.86
CA GLY A 366 -5.79 9.44 -11.02
C GLY A 366 -4.32 9.40 -10.60
N GLY A 367 -3.45 10.05 -11.39
CA GLY A 367 -2.01 9.92 -11.22
C GLY A 367 -1.55 8.46 -11.38
N GLN A 368 -0.77 7.98 -10.43
CA GLN A 368 -0.18 6.63 -10.40
C GLN A 368 -1.08 5.59 -9.71
N ARG A 369 -2.30 5.95 -9.30
CA ARG A 369 -3.16 5.09 -8.46
C ARG A 369 -4.13 4.25 -9.27
N TYR A 370 -4.18 2.95 -8.98
CA TYR A 370 -5.08 1.98 -9.58
C TYR A 370 -5.97 1.32 -8.53
N VAL A 371 -7.21 1.00 -8.92
CA VAL A 371 -8.25 0.46 -8.04
C VAL A 371 -8.95 -0.73 -8.69
N GLY A 372 -9.13 -1.82 -7.93
CA GLY A 372 -9.86 -3.01 -8.34
C GLY A 372 -10.77 -3.50 -7.21
N THR A 373 -12.01 -3.87 -7.54
CA THR A 373 -13.02 -4.26 -6.55
C THR A 373 -13.23 -5.77 -6.59
N ILE A 374 -12.90 -6.45 -5.50
CA ILE A 374 -13.20 -7.88 -5.31
C ILE A 374 -14.66 -8.01 -4.87
N PRO A 375 -15.51 -8.78 -5.58
CA PRO A 375 -16.91 -9.02 -5.19
C PRO A 375 -17.03 -9.64 -3.79
N GLY A 376 -18.18 -9.43 -3.15
CA GLY A 376 -18.43 -9.90 -1.79
C GLY A 376 -18.23 -11.41 -1.58
N GLN A 377 -17.53 -11.75 -0.48
CA GLN A 377 -17.14 -13.12 -0.13
C GLN A 377 -17.84 -13.58 1.17
N LYS A 378 -17.87 -14.89 1.42
CA LYS A 378 -18.52 -15.43 2.62
C LYS A 378 -17.64 -15.30 3.87
N ALA A 379 -18.30 -15.17 5.02
CA ALA A 379 -17.61 -15.18 6.31
C ALA A 379 -16.83 -16.49 6.51
N GLY A 380 -15.62 -16.41 7.04
CA GLY A 380 -14.68 -17.52 7.17
C GLY A 380 -13.76 -17.71 5.95
N SER A 381 -14.00 -17.04 4.83
CA SER A 381 -13.08 -17.05 3.69
C SER A 381 -11.82 -16.25 4.00
N THR A 382 -10.67 -16.79 3.59
CA THR A 382 -9.42 -16.03 3.41
C THR A 382 -9.28 -15.71 1.93
N VAL A 383 -9.24 -14.43 1.59
CA VAL A 383 -8.97 -13.97 0.21
C VAL A 383 -7.47 -13.74 0.10
N LYS A 384 -6.84 -14.35 -0.90
CA LYS A 384 -5.47 -14.04 -1.33
C LYS A 384 -5.55 -13.37 -2.69
N TYR A 385 -4.71 -12.38 -2.92
CA TYR A 385 -4.63 -11.67 -4.19
C TYR A 385 -3.18 -11.38 -4.58
N ILE A 386 -2.94 -11.31 -5.89
CA ILE A 386 -1.71 -10.88 -6.52
C ILE A 386 -2.11 -9.78 -7.50
N ILE A 387 -1.48 -8.62 -7.37
CA ILE A 387 -1.57 -7.55 -8.37
C ILE A 387 -0.35 -7.68 -9.27
N THR A 388 -0.56 -7.75 -10.57
CA THR A 388 0.52 -7.72 -11.57
C THR A 388 0.38 -6.47 -12.43
N ALA A 389 1.43 -5.66 -12.51
CA ALA A 389 1.53 -4.59 -13.51
C ALA A 389 2.51 -5.00 -14.60
N SER A 390 2.18 -4.69 -15.86
CA SER A 390 3.09 -4.85 -16.99
C SER A 390 3.11 -3.59 -17.86
N ASP A 391 4.28 -3.26 -18.38
CA ASP A 391 4.49 -2.15 -19.31
C ASP A 391 4.35 -2.58 -20.79
N THR A 392 4.57 -1.66 -21.73
CA THR A 392 4.59 -1.96 -23.17
C THR A 392 5.83 -2.73 -23.60
N ALA A 393 6.95 -2.60 -22.88
CA ALA A 393 8.18 -3.37 -23.08
C ALA A 393 8.04 -4.85 -22.66
N GLU A 394 6.95 -5.22 -21.99
CA GLU A 394 6.68 -6.53 -21.37
C GLU A 394 7.55 -6.85 -20.15
N ASN A 395 8.06 -5.85 -19.43
CA ASN A 395 8.50 -6.07 -18.06
C ASN A 395 7.27 -6.22 -17.15
N VAL A 396 7.36 -7.09 -16.15
CA VAL A 396 6.24 -7.43 -15.26
C VAL A 396 6.74 -7.41 -13.83
N ALA A 397 5.95 -6.79 -12.96
CA ALA A 397 6.15 -6.84 -11.52
C ALA A 397 4.86 -7.22 -10.80
N GLU A 398 5.02 -7.80 -9.61
CA GLU A 398 3.92 -8.31 -8.82
C GLU A 398 4.01 -7.91 -7.35
N VAL A 399 2.86 -7.77 -6.70
CA VAL A 399 2.75 -7.62 -5.24
C VAL A 399 1.57 -8.44 -4.73
N GLU A 400 1.80 -9.21 -3.66
CA GLU A 400 0.77 -10.05 -3.05
C GLU A 400 0.14 -9.41 -1.80
N GLY A 401 -1.09 -9.79 -1.51
CA GLY A 401 -1.80 -9.42 -0.30
C GLY A 401 -2.85 -10.46 0.08
N SER A 402 -3.35 -10.38 1.31
CA SER A 402 -4.45 -11.22 1.76
C SER A 402 -5.26 -10.56 2.87
N TYR A 403 -6.51 -11.00 3.01
CA TYR A 403 -7.39 -10.57 4.11
C TYR A 403 -8.39 -11.66 4.47
N VAL A 404 -8.91 -11.59 5.69
CA VAL A 404 -9.96 -12.49 6.18
C VAL A 404 -11.31 -11.79 6.15
N VAL A 405 -12.34 -12.52 5.76
CA VAL A 405 -13.71 -12.00 5.64
C VAL A 405 -14.54 -12.53 6.79
N LYS A 406 -15.13 -11.63 7.59
CA LYS A 406 -15.92 -12.01 8.77
C LYS A 406 -17.15 -11.12 8.93
N ASN A 407 -18.17 -11.66 9.59
CA ASN A 407 -19.31 -10.87 10.03
C ASN A 407 -18.89 -9.87 11.13
N PRO A 408 -19.55 -8.71 11.25
CA PRO A 408 -19.44 -7.90 12.46
C PRO A 408 -20.07 -8.64 13.65
N ALA A 409 -19.57 -8.37 14.84
CA ALA A 409 -20.16 -8.83 16.10
C ALA A 409 -20.47 -7.63 16.98
N GLU A 410 -21.53 -7.75 17.79
CA GLU A 410 -22.00 -6.67 18.67
C GLU A 410 -22.23 -7.23 20.07
N ILE A 411 -21.83 -6.47 21.10
CA ILE A 411 -22.15 -6.76 22.50
C ILE A 411 -22.68 -5.49 23.16
N THR A 412 -23.75 -5.61 23.92
CA THR A 412 -24.26 -4.54 24.79
C THR A 412 -24.48 -5.07 26.21
N ILE A 413 -24.30 -4.20 27.20
CA ILE A 413 -24.62 -4.50 28.61
C ILE A 413 -25.41 -3.36 29.28
N SER A 414 -26.23 -3.74 30.25
CA SER A 414 -26.99 -2.87 31.15
C SER A 414 -26.91 -3.40 32.58
N LEU A 415 -26.98 -2.49 33.55
CA LEU A 415 -26.98 -2.81 34.98
C LEU A 415 -28.41 -2.71 35.52
N SER A 416 -28.76 -3.54 36.50
CA SER A 416 -29.99 -3.36 37.29
C SER A 416 -29.99 -2.00 37.99
N GLU A 417 -28.86 -1.67 38.62
CA GLU A 417 -28.70 -0.48 39.46
C GLU A 417 -27.30 0.12 39.28
N SER A 418 -27.18 1.43 39.52
CA SER A 418 -25.90 2.17 39.46
C SER A 418 -25.29 2.41 40.85
N VAL A 419 -26.01 2.11 41.92
CA VAL A 419 -25.54 2.13 43.31
C VAL A 419 -26.15 0.93 44.02
N VAL A 420 -25.33 0.15 44.71
CA VAL A 420 -25.75 -0.97 45.56
C VAL A 420 -25.09 -0.86 46.94
N TYR A 421 -25.68 -1.48 47.95
CA TYR A 421 -25.09 -1.60 49.28
C TYR A 421 -24.20 -2.85 49.40
N GLY A 422 -23.29 -2.85 50.39
CA GLY A 422 -22.47 -4.01 50.68
C GLY A 422 -23.30 -5.24 51.03
N GLY A 423 -23.04 -6.36 50.35
CA GLY A 423 -23.82 -7.58 50.45
C GLY A 423 -25.00 -7.70 49.47
N GLU A 424 -25.36 -6.63 48.76
CA GLU A 424 -26.33 -6.70 47.66
C GLU A 424 -25.68 -7.13 46.35
N ASN A 425 -26.51 -7.69 45.45
CA ASN A 425 -26.08 -8.12 44.12
C ASN A 425 -26.36 -7.05 43.09
N VAL A 426 -25.41 -6.80 42.17
CA VAL A 426 -25.71 -6.12 40.91
C VAL A 426 -26.00 -7.17 39.84
N THR A 427 -27.10 -7.00 39.11
CA THR A 427 -27.39 -7.83 37.93
C THR A 427 -26.86 -7.13 36.68
N VAL A 428 -25.98 -7.79 35.94
CA VAL A 428 -25.50 -7.36 34.63
C VAL A 428 -26.26 -8.14 33.58
N THR A 429 -27.07 -7.47 32.78
CA THR A 429 -27.76 -8.07 31.63
C THR A 429 -27.12 -7.60 30.34
N GLY A 430 -27.19 -8.41 29.29
CA GLY A 430 -26.64 -8.01 28.00
C GLY A 430 -27.16 -8.83 26.83
N TRP A 431 -26.82 -8.35 25.64
CA TRP A 431 -27.11 -9.02 24.38
C TRP A 431 -25.82 -9.09 23.56
N VAL A 432 -25.61 -10.23 22.91
CA VAL A 432 -24.53 -10.47 21.96
C VAL A 432 -25.08 -11.04 20.66
N SER A 433 -24.54 -10.55 19.55
CA SER A 433 -24.66 -11.17 18.23
C SER A 433 -23.24 -11.50 17.76
N PRO A 434 -22.91 -12.78 17.44
CA PRO A 434 -23.82 -13.91 17.26
C PRO A 434 -24.34 -14.53 18.56
N ASN A 435 -25.49 -15.20 18.46
CA ASN A 435 -26.17 -15.83 19.60
C ASN A 435 -25.50 -17.15 20.03
N GLY A 436 -25.75 -17.61 21.26
CA GLY A 436 -25.30 -18.92 21.74
C GLY A 436 -23.82 -19.01 22.14
N ILE A 437 -23.10 -17.88 22.19
CA ILE A 437 -21.66 -17.83 22.47
C ILE A 437 -21.35 -17.52 23.94
N GLU A 438 -20.13 -17.82 24.37
CA GLU A 438 -19.61 -17.44 25.69
C GLU A 438 -19.00 -16.03 25.65
N VAL A 439 -19.42 -15.19 26.58
CA VAL A 439 -18.99 -13.80 26.76
C VAL A 439 -18.23 -13.68 28.07
N THR A 440 -17.11 -12.96 28.06
CA THR A 440 -16.34 -12.65 29.27
C THR A 440 -16.78 -11.31 29.83
N LEU A 441 -17.34 -11.31 31.04
CA LEU A 441 -17.55 -10.14 31.88
C LEU A 441 -16.29 -9.87 32.72
N ASN A 442 -15.83 -8.63 32.70
CA ASN A 442 -14.69 -8.17 33.48
C ASN A 442 -15.14 -7.09 34.47
N TYR A 443 -15.16 -7.41 35.76
CA TYR A 443 -15.46 -6.49 36.86
C TYR A 443 -14.17 -5.98 37.48
N THR A 444 -14.03 -4.66 37.65
CA THR A 444 -12.82 -4.05 38.23
C THR A 444 -13.13 -2.99 39.28
N CYS A 445 -12.37 -2.95 40.36
CA CYS A 445 -12.42 -1.89 41.38
C CYS A 445 -11.02 -1.69 42.00
N GLY A 446 -10.38 -0.56 41.65
CA GLY A 446 -8.97 -0.34 42.00
C GLY A 446 -8.08 -1.42 41.39
N ASP A 447 -7.22 -2.03 42.21
CA ASP A 447 -6.32 -3.12 41.79
C ASP A 447 -7.03 -4.49 41.63
N VAL A 448 -8.33 -4.59 41.95
CA VAL A 448 -9.08 -5.85 41.83
C VAL A 448 -9.66 -5.99 40.43
N THR A 449 -9.52 -7.19 39.88
CA THR A 449 -10.10 -7.65 38.61
C THR A 449 -10.73 -9.01 38.82
N VAL A 450 -12.00 -9.18 38.45
CA VAL A 450 -12.75 -10.44 38.52
C VAL A 450 -13.34 -10.73 37.15
N LEU A 451 -12.93 -11.85 36.56
CA LEU A 451 -13.45 -12.32 35.27
C LEU A 451 -14.54 -13.37 35.51
N ARG A 452 -15.64 -13.25 34.78
CA ARG A 452 -16.74 -14.22 34.75
C ARG A 452 -17.12 -14.55 33.32
N MET A 453 -17.35 -15.83 33.05
CA MET A 453 -17.80 -16.29 31.74
C MET A 453 -19.29 -16.62 31.81
N VAL A 454 -20.06 -16.11 30.85
CA VAL A 454 -21.51 -16.32 30.74
C VAL A 454 -21.88 -16.73 29.32
N THR A 455 -22.64 -17.81 29.19
CA THR A 455 -23.13 -18.27 27.87
C THR A 455 -24.42 -17.53 27.52
N ALA A 456 -24.42 -16.82 26.39
CA ALA A 456 -25.61 -16.24 25.83
C ALA A 456 -26.57 -17.33 25.32
N ASN A 457 -27.87 -17.10 25.46
CA ASN A 457 -28.89 -18.02 24.99
C ASN A 457 -29.07 -17.96 23.45
N THR A 458 -30.05 -18.70 22.92
CA THR A 458 -30.36 -18.75 21.48
C THR A 458 -30.89 -17.42 20.90
N THR A 459 -31.30 -16.46 21.74
CA THR A 459 -31.65 -15.10 21.32
C THR A 459 -30.50 -14.11 21.48
N GLY A 460 -29.34 -14.54 22.00
CA GLY A 460 -28.18 -13.68 22.26
C GLY A 460 -28.20 -13.00 23.64
N PHE A 461 -29.23 -13.23 24.46
CA PHE A 461 -29.31 -12.65 25.79
C PHE A 461 -28.43 -13.42 26.80
N PHE A 462 -27.71 -12.68 27.63
CA PHE A 462 -27.00 -13.20 28.80
C PHE A 462 -27.32 -12.35 30.04
N SER A 463 -27.15 -12.97 31.22
CA SER A 463 -27.29 -12.29 32.50
C SER A 463 -26.26 -12.85 33.48
N ASP A 464 -25.74 -11.99 34.33
CA ASP A 464 -24.92 -12.35 35.47
C ASP A 464 -25.41 -11.65 36.73
N GLU A 465 -25.24 -12.31 37.87
CA GLU A 465 -25.53 -11.75 39.19
C GLU A 465 -24.23 -11.78 39.99
N TYR A 466 -23.76 -10.60 40.40
CA TYR A 466 -22.45 -10.40 41.02
C TYR A 466 -22.57 -9.68 42.35
N THR A 467 -22.05 -10.30 43.42
CA THR A 467 -21.91 -9.71 44.75
C THR A 467 -20.50 -9.12 44.90
N PRO A 468 -20.35 -7.79 44.99
CA PRO A 468 -19.04 -7.16 45.13
C PRO A 468 -18.43 -7.41 46.52
N ASP A 469 -17.11 -7.64 46.59
CA ASP A 469 -16.42 -7.98 47.84
C ASP A 469 -15.99 -6.77 48.68
N ARG A 470 -16.08 -5.55 48.11
CA ARG A 470 -15.66 -4.29 48.75
C ARG A 470 -16.44 -3.08 48.23
N THR A 471 -16.54 -2.05 49.06
CA THR A 471 -17.01 -0.73 48.62
C THR A 471 -16.05 -0.02 47.69
N GLY A 472 -16.58 0.81 46.80
CA GLY A 472 -15.80 1.57 45.82
C GLY A 472 -16.55 1.81 44.51
N ASN A 473 -15.88 2.45 43.57
CA ASN A 473 -16.37 2.60 42.20
C ASN A 473 -15.95 1.37 41.39
N TRP A 474 -16.93 0.56 41.02
CA TRP A 474 -16.74 -0.60 40.16
C TRP A 474 -17.01 -0.24 38.70
N THR A 475 -16.27 -0.85 37.79
CA THR A 475 -16.60 -0.86 36.36
C THR A 475 -16.78 -2.29 35.88
N VAL A 476 -17.68 -2.51 34.93
CA VAL A 476 -17.86 -3.78 34.24
C VAL A 476 -17.91 -3.57 32.73
N SER A 477 -17.31 -4.50 32.00
CA SER A 477 -17.41 -4.60 30.55
C SER A 477 -17.58 -6.05 30.11
N ALA A 478 -18.22 -6.26 28.96
CA ALA A 478 -18.34 -7.54 28.31
C ALA A 478 -17.48 -7.57 27.04
N SER A 479 -16.80 -8.69 26.80
CA SER A 479 -15.98 -8.90 25.61
C SER A 479 -16.12 -10.32 25.05
N TRP A 480 -15.92 -10.44 23.74
CA TRP A 480 -15.78 -11.71 23.03
C TRP A 480 -14.68 -11.59 21.98
N PRO A 481 -13.69 -12.52 21.92
CA PRO A 481 -12.56 -12.42 20.99
C PRO A 481 -12.90 -12.73 19.52
N GLY A 482 -14.16 -12.99 19.18
CA GLY A 482 -14.55 -13.41 17.83
C GLY A 482 -14.25 -14.89 17.57
N ASN A 483 -14.36 -15.30 16.30
CA ASN A 483 -14.02 -16.65 15.84
C ASN A 483 -13.60 -16.62 14.35
N GLU A 484 -13.63 -17.75 13.65
CA GLU A 484 -13.31 -17.83 12.22
C GLU A 484 -14.24 -16.98 11.34
N THR A 485 -15.51 -16.85 11.71
CA THR A 485 -16.57 -16.21 10.90
C THR A 485 -17.05 -14.86 11.43
N TYR A 486 -16.61 -14.42 12.61
CA TYR A 486 -16.97 -13.14 13.22
C TYR A 486 -15.75 -12.43 13.80
N PHE A 487 -15.73 -11.10 13.67
CA PHE A 487 -14.78 -10.25 14.42
C PHE A 487 -15.06 -10.28 15.93
N GLU A 488 -14.10 -9.80 16.70
CA GLU A 488 -14.21 -9.55 18.12
C GLU A 488 -15.20 -8.41 18.43
N ALA A 489 -15.77 -8.43 19.63
CA ALA A 489 -16.72 -7.43 20.10
C ALA A 489 -16.47 -7.02 21.56
N PHE A 490 -16.81 -5.78 21.88
CA PHE A 490 -16.61 -5.16 23.19
C PHE A 490 -17.74 -4.19 23.50
N SER A 491 -18.33 -4.29 24.69
CA SER A 491 -19.53 -3.51 25.07
C SER A 491 -19.27 -2.07 25.49
N GLY A 492 -18.01 -1.66 25.62
CA GLY A 492 -17.65 -0.52 26.45
C GLY A 492 -17.82 -0.81 27.95
N TYR A 493 -17.51 0.19 28.78
CA TYR A 493 -17.60 0.09 30.24
C TYR A 493 -18.94 0.65 30.77
N LYS A 494 -19.47 0.02 31.81
CA LYS A 494 -20.55 0.53 32.68
C LYS A 494 -20.02 0.64 34.10
N ASN A 495 -20.45 1.66 34.83
CA ASN A 495 -19.97 1.92 36.19
C ASN A 495 -21.11 1.80 37.20
N PHE A 496 -20.81 1.26 38.38
CA PHE A 496 -21.69 1.28 39.54
C PHE A 496 -20.87 1.54 40.82
N THR A 497 -21.52 2.04 41.86
CA THR A 497 -20.87 2.34 43.14
C THR A 497 -21.38 1.39 44.21
N VAL A 498 -20.45 0.74 44.93
CA VAL A 498 -20.78 -0.08 46.10
C VAL A 498 -20.55 0.76 47.34
N THR A 499 -21.61 0.98 48.12
CA THR A 499 -21.58 1.80 49.33
C THR A 499 -21.78 0.95 50.58
N LYS A 500 -21.34 1.42 51.75
CA LYS A 500 -21.48 0.60 52.97
C LYS A 500 -22.94 0.48 53.35
N ALA A 501 -23.41 -0.75 53.55
CA ALA A 501 -24.75 -1.03 54.05
C ALA A 501 -24.95 -0.35 55.42
N PRO A 502 -26.08 0.34 55.65
CA PRO A 502 -26.42 0.83 56.97
C PRO A 502 -26.63 -0.36 57.92
N THR A 503 -26.16 -0.24 59.15
CA THR A 503 -26.29 -1.25 60.19
C THR A 503 -26.91 -0.65 61.44
N SER A 504 -27.54 -1.49 62.25
CA SER A 504 -27.92 -1.16 63.62
C SER A 504 -27.54 -2.31 64.56
N VAL A 505 -27.32 -1.98 65.84
CA VAL A 505 -27.06 -2.96 66.89
C VAL A 505 -27.98 -2.68 68.06
N THR A 506 -28.72 -3.70 68.49
CA THR A 506 -29.67 -3.62 69.61
C THR A 506 -29.36 -4.71 70.62
N TYR A 507 -29.75 -4.49 71.88
CA TYR A 507 -29.71 -5.52 72.91
C TYR A 507 -30.80 -5.28 73.95
N SER A 508 -31.03 -6.26 74.81
CA SER A 508 -31.81 -6.14 76.05
C SER A 508 -31.09 -6.86 77.20
N ILE A 509 -31.38 -6.41 78.41
CA ILE A 509 -30.88 -6.98 79.67
C ILE A 509 -32.03 -7.76 80.34
N ASP A 510 -31.79 -9.01 80.75
CA ASP A 510 -32.86 -9.87 81.29
C ASP A 510 -33.43 -9.41 82.64
N LYS A 511 -32.69 -8.57 83.39
CA LYS A 511 -33.03 -8.07 84.72
C LYS A 511 -32.53 -6.65 84.94
N GLU A 512 -33.43 -5.75 85.34
CA GLU A 512 -33.08 -4.37 85.74
C GLU A 512 -32.31 -4.30 87.07
N ALA A 513 -32.45 -5.30 87.94
CA ALA A 513 -31.74 -5.40 89.20
C ALA A 513 -31.38 -6.85 89.56
N ILE A 514 -30.19 -7.05 90.10
CA ILE A 514 -29.69 -8.34 90.63
C ILE A 514 -29.01 -8.15 91.98
N THR A 515 -28.74 -9.23 92.70
CA THR A 515 -27.89 -9.24 93.90
C THR A 515 -26.44 -9.54 93.52
N ILE A 516 -25.48 -8.93 94.22
CA ILE A 516 -24.05 -9.20 94.01
C ILE A 516 -23.75 -10.71 94.13
N GLY A 517 -23.09 -11.25 93.12
CA GLY A 517 -22.83 -12.70 93.00
C GLY A 517 -23.74 -13.43 92.00
N GLU A 518 -24.90 -12.87 91.63
CA GLU A 518 -25.78 -13.37 90.57
C GLU A 518 -25.23 -13.05 89.17
N LYS A 519 -25.91 -13.56 88.14
CA LYS A 519 -25.66 -13.24 86.73
C LYS A 519 -26.83 -12.47 86.11
N VAL A 520 -26.47 -11.58 85.19
CA VAL A 520 -27.38 -10.93 84.25
C VAL A 520 -27.09 -11.44 82.84
N SER A 521 -28.13 -11.69 82.05
CA SER A 521 -28.02 -12.16 80.66
C SER A 521 -28.32 -11.00 79.72
N ILE A 522 -27.37 -10.69 78.85
CA ILE A 522 -27.47 -9.64 77.83
C ILE A 522 -27.62 -10.33 76.48
N LYS A 523 -28.70 -10.04 75.75
CA LYS A 523 -28.97 -10.62 74.43
C LYS A 523 -29.26 -9.52 73.42
N GLY A 524 -28.77 -9.65 72.21
CA GLY A 524 -28.97 -8.65 71.18
C GLY A 524 -28.80 -9.18 69.77
N SER A 525 -28.96 -8.29 68.80
CA SER A 525 -28.78 -8.59 67.38
C SER A 525 -28.16 -7.42 66.64
N VAL A 526 -27.55 -7.73 65.49
CA VAL A 526 -27.16 -6.79 64.45
C VAL A 526 -28.12 -6.93 63.28
N GLU A 527 -28.59 -5.80 62.74
CA GLU A 527 -29.45 -5.74 61.55
C GLU A 527 -28.73 -4.90 60.46
N PRO A 528 -28.57 -5.40 59.21
CA PRO A 528 -28.94 -6.73 58.74
C PRO A 528 -28.18 -7.85 59.46
N ALA A 529 -28.74 -9.07 59.42
CA ALA A 529 -28.15 -10.26 60.02
C ALA A 529 -26.83 -10.64 59.32
N ILE A 530 -25.70 -10.23 59.92
CA ILE A 530 -24.35 -10.49 59.41
C ILE A 530 -23.72 -11.57 60.31
N GLU A 531 -23.30 -12.69 59.74
CA GLU A 531 -22.62 -13.76 60.50
C GLU A 531 -21.20 -13.35 60.92
N SER A 532 -20.77 -13.74 62.12
CA SER A 532 -19.43 -13.48 62.66
C SER A 532 -19.03 -12.00 62.77
N MET A 533 -19.99 -11.07 62.70
CA MET A 533 -19.76 -9.65 62.96
C MET A 533 -19.35 -9.41 64.41
N LYS A 534 -18.29 -8.63 64.62
CA LYS A 534 -17.69 -8.41 65.94
C LYS A 534 -18.43 -7.33 66.73
N VAL A 535 -19.13 -7.74 67.79
CA VAL A 535 -19.82 -6.86 68.73
C VAL A 535 -18.95 -6.60 69.95
N VAL A 536 -18.77 -5.32 70.30
CA VAL A 536 -18.08 -4.86 71.50
C VAL A 536 -19.12 -4.42 72.53
N LEU A 537 -19.35 -5.23 73.56
CA LEU A 537 -20.10 -4.80 74.74
C LEU A 537 -19.17 -4.04 75.68
N THR A 538 -19.54 -2.80 75.99
CA THR A 538 -18.85 -1.92 76.94
C THR A 538 -19.69 -1.83 78.20
N LEU A 539 -19.18 -2.37 79.32
CA LEU A 539 -19.82 -2.33 80.63
C LEU A 539 -19.05 -1.33 81.51
N GLN A 540 -19.68 -0.20 81.83
CA GLN A 540 -19.15 0.78 82.77
C GLN A 540 -19.57 0.37 84.19
N ARG A 541 -18.57 0.22 85.06
CA ARG A 541 -18.70 -0.06 86.48
C ARG A 541 -19.26 1.15 87.25
N PRO A 542 -19.82 0.95 88.46
CA PRO A 542 -20.25 2.03 89.35
C PRO A 542 -19.11 3.00 89.76
N ASP A 543 -17.86 2.52 89.79
CA ASP A 543 -16.66 3.33 90.06
C ASP A 543 -16.14 4.12 88.84
N GLY A 544 -16.85 4.03 87.70
CA GLY A 544 -16.50 4.66 86.44
C GLY A 544 -15.52 3.87 85.56
N SER A 545 -14.90 2.80 86.07
CA SER A 545 -14.00 1.95 85.29
C SER A 545 -14.76 1.14 84.21
N ILE A 546 -14.05 0.70 83.16
CA ILE A 546 -14.68 0.09 81.98
C ILE A 546 -14.20 -1.35 81.76
N VAL A 547 -15.16 -2.25 81.58
CA VAL A 547 -14.94 -3.65 81.20
C VAL A 547 -15.47 -3.86 79.79
N LYS A 548 -14.62 -4.30 78.85
CA LYS A 548 -15.05 -4.66 77.48
C LYS A 548 -15.20 -6.18 77.33
N ARG A 549 -16.17 -6.58 76.51
CA ARG A 549 -16.38 -7.96 76.05
C ARG A 549 -16.52 -7.96 74.53
N TYR A 550 -15.92 -8.95 73.90
CA TYR A 550 -15.94 -9.13 72.45
C TYR A 550 -16.78 -10.38 72.17
N LEU A 551 -17.88 -10.19 71.44
CA LEU A 551 -18.77 -11.23 70.97
C LEU A 551 -18.73 -11.26 69.43
N TYR A 552 -19.25 -12.34 68.87
CA TYR A 552 -19.46 -12.49 67.44
C TYR A 552 -20.91 -12.95 67.24
N THR A 553 -21.56 -12.43 66.20
CA THR A 553 -22.94 -12.78 65.86
C THR A 553 -23.05 -14.17 65.22
N GLY A 554 -24.18 -14.84 65.45
CA GLY A 554 -24.58 -16.01 64.66
C GLY A 554 -25.05 -15.62 63.26
N SER A 555 -25.43 -16.63 62.45
CA SER A 555 -26.01 -16.43 61.11
C SER A 555 -27.39 -15.77 61.12
N ASP A 556 -28.03 -15.67 62.29
CA ASP A 556 -29.24 -14.89 62.57
C ASP A 556 -28.95 -13.44 63.01
N GLY A 557 -27.68 -13.02 63.00
CA GLY A 557 -27.24 -11.72 63.52
C GLY A 557 -27.24 -11.63 65.06
N GLY A 558 -27.60 -12.71 65.78
CA GLY A 558 -27.79 -12.71 67.23
C GLY A 558 -26.50 -12.86 68.04
N PHE A 559 -26.43 -12.24 69.22
CA PHE A 559 -25.35 -12.39 70.19
C PHE A 559 -25.88 -12.47 71.64
N SER A 560 -25.12 -13.12 72.53
CA SER A 560 -25.51 -13.31 73.94
C SER A 560 -24.29 -13.31 74.87
N LEU A 561 -24.45 -12.76 76.09
CA LEU A 561 -23.46 -12.77 77.17
C LEU A 561 -24.13 -12.93 78.53
N ASP A 562 -23.73 -13.97 79.26
CA ASP A 562 -24.00 -14.08 80.70
C ASP A 562 -22.89 -13.38 81.50
N PHE A 563 -23.18 -12.21 82.03
CA PHE A 563 -22.24 -11.39 82.80
C PHE A 563 -22.45 -11.56 84.31
N LYS A 564 -21.33 -11.64 85.06
CA LYS A 564 -21.31 -11.63 86.53
C LYS A 564 -20.60 -10.37 87.02
N PRO A 565 -21.34 -9.37 87.56
CA PRO A 565 -20.74 -8.15 88.11
C PRO A 565 -19.87 -8.42 89.34
N ASP A 566 -18.85 -7.58 89.51
CA ASP A 566 -17.88 -7.62 90.62
C ASP A 566 -18.01 -6.45 91.62
N LEU A 567 -18.87 -5.47 91.34
CA LEU A 567 -19.17 -4.33 92.21
C LEU A 567 -20.67 -4.08 92.37
N VAL A 568 -21.06 -3.69 93.58
CA VAL A 568 -22.39 -3.17 93.93
C VAL A 568 -22.56 -1.75 93.37
N GLY A 569 -23.77 -1.43 92.90
CA GLY A 569 -24.14 -0.12 92.36
C GLY A 569 -24.70 -0.19 90.93
N SER A 570 -24.81 0.99 90.30
CA SER A 570 -25.38 1.15 88.96
C SER A 570 -24.35 0.83 87.87
N TRP A 571 -24.64 -0.15 87.03
CA TRP A 571 -23.85 -0.50 85.86
C TRP A 571 -24.50 0.05 84.59
N ARG A 572 -23.69 0.57 83.66
CA ARG A 572 -24.15 1.01 82.32
C ARG A 572 -23.61 0.06 81.26
N VAL A 573 -24.44 -0.33 80.30
CA VAL A 573 -24.06 -1.19 79.17
C VAL A 573 -24.20 -0.38 77.87
N GLN A 574 -23.39 -0.69 76.86
CA GLN A 574 -23.55 -0.24 75.48
C GLN A 574 -23.01 -1.32 74.54
N ALA A 575 -23.72 -1.60 73.43
CA ALA A 575 -23.23 -2.43 72.33
C ALA A 575 -22.70 -1.55 71.19
N LYS A 576 -21.58 -1.97 70.58
CA LYS A 576 -20.99 -1.28 69.43
C LYS A 576 -20.40 -2.26 68.44
N ILE A 577 -20.69 -2.10 67.17
CA ILE A 577 -19.98 -2.71 66.04
C ILE A 577 -19.11 -1.66 65.34
N LEU A 578 -17.96 -2.08 64.83
CA LEU A 578 -17.03 -1.19 64.13
C LEU A 578 -17.31 -1.08 62.62
N GLY A 579 -18.22 -1.91 62.10
CA GLY A 579 -18.36 -2.14 60.67
C GLY A 579 -17.20 -2.97 60.11
N ASP A 580 -17.23 -3.16 58.80
CA ASP A 580 -16.17 -3.80 58.00
C ASP A 580 -16.05 -3.06 56.64
N ASP A 581 -15.49 -3.67 55.60
CA ASP A 581 -15.35 -3.04 54.28
C ASP A 581 -16.68 -2.86 53.52
N LEU A 582 -17.75 -3.55 53.93
CA LEU A 582 -19.08 -3.56 53.30
C LEU A 582 -20.17 -2.96 54.20
N HIS A 583 -19.97 -2.91 55.51
CA HIS A 583 -20.98 -2.53 56.51
C HIS A 583 -20.53 -1.35 57.36
N ASN A 584 -21.46 -0.44 57.69
CA ASN A 584 -21.18 0.70 58.55
C ASN A 584 -20.94 0.29 60.03
N PRO A 585 -20.26 1.14 60.82
CA PRO A 585 -20.30 1.06 62.28
C PRO A 585 -21.69 1.45 62.80
N ALA A 586 -22.08 0.87 63.94
CA ALA A 586 -23.28 1.22 64.68
C ALA A 586 -23.04 1.07 66.18
N GLU A 587 -23.77 1.84 66.98
CA GLU A 587 -23.79 1.75 68.43
C GLU A 587 -25.21 1.89 68.95
N SER A 588 -25.49 1.21 70.05
CA SER A 588 -26.75 1.31 70.75
C SER A 588 -26.76 2.51 71.69
N ASP A 589 -27.94 2.84 72.20
CA ASP A 589 -28.07 3.62 73.43
C ASP A 589 -27.46 2.91 74.66
N TYR A 590 -27.40 3.62 75.77
CA TYR A 590 -26.99 3.09 77.08
C TYR A 590 -28.19 2.61 77.89
N GLU A 591 -28.21 1.33 78.25
CA GLU A 591 -29.10 0.81 79.30
C GLU A 591 -28.36 0.67 80.63
N THR A 592 -29.12 0.60 81.73
CA THR A 592 -28.57 0.46 83.09
C THR A 592 -29.24 -0.63 83.89
N PHE A 593 -28.46 -1.37 84.67
CA PHE A 593 -28.99 -2.31 85.66
C PHE A 593 -28.32 -2.09 87.03
N GLN A 594 -29.04 -2.38 88.11
CA GLN A 594 -28.56 -2.24 89.48
C GLN A 594 -28.01 -3.56 90.03
N VAL A 595 -26.87 -3.48 90.70
CA VAL A 595 -26.32 -4.59 91.49
C VAL A 595 -26.48 -4.22 92.96
N ASN A 596 -27.47 -4.81 93.62
CA ASN A 596 -27.71 -4.64 95.05
C ASN A 596 -26.72 -5.48 95.87
N ASP A 597 -26.35 -5.00 97.05
CA ASP A 597 -25.56 -5.82 97.97
C ASP A 597 -26.43 -6.93 98.61
N THR A 598 -25.79 -7.94 99.19
CA THR A 598 -26.52 -8.94 99.99
C THR A 598 -27.10 -8.30 101.25
N TRP A 599 -28.25 -8.80 101.71
CA TRP A 599 -28.86 -8.36 102.98
C TRP A 599 -27.90 -8.52 104.18
N ILE A 600 -27.02 -9.52 104.14
CA ILE A 600 -25.99 -9.76 105.16
C ILE A 600 -24.93 -8.67 105.14
N ASN A 601 -24.46 -8.25 103.97
CA ASN A 601 -23.46 -7.19 103.84
C ASN A 601 -24.03 -5.81 104.21
N THR A 602 -25.26 -5.51 103.81
CA THR A 602 -25.94 -4.27 104.26
C THR A 602 -26.14 -4.25 105.78
N LEU A 603 -26.47 -5.38 106.40
CA LEU A 603 -26.54 -5.50 107.86
C LEU A 603 -25.16 -5.34 108.54
N LEU A 604 -24.11 -5.92 107.96
CA LEU A 604 -22.74 -5.78 108.48
C LEU A 604 -22.21 -4.35 108.33
N ALA A 605 -22.48 -3.66 107.21
CA ALA A 605 -22.17 -2.25 107.04
C ALA A 605 -22.91 -1.38 108.07
N PHE A 606 -24.20 -1.67 108.34
CA PHE A 606 -24.97 -1.02 109.41
C PHE A 606 -24.37 -1.26 110.82
N ILE A 607 -23.72 -2.40 111.05
CA ILE A 607 -23.04 -2.68 112.33
C ILE A 607 -21.68 -1.97 112.39
N ASP A 608 -20.97 -1.85 111.26
CA ASP A 608 -19.66 -1.19 111.16
C ASP A 608 -19.76 0.34 111.29
N GLU A 609 -20.75 0.95 110.63
CA GLU A 609 -21.05 2.39 110.69
C GLU A 609 -21.47 2.84 112.09
N TYR A 610 -22.06 1.94 112.90
CA TYR A 610 -22.53 2.21 114.27
C TYR A 610 -21.56 1.74 115.38
N LYS A 611 -20.30 1.42 115.06
CA LYS A 611 -19.28 0.95 116.03
C LYS A 611 -18.92 1.91 117.19
N ILE A 612 -19.47 3.12 117.24
CA ILE A 612 -19.17 4.11 118.29
C ILE A 612 -20.11 4.00 119.52
N TYR A 613 -21.24 3.29 119.47
CA TYR A 613 -22.25 3.34 120.56
C TYR A 613 -22.38 2.10 121.47
N ILE A 614 -21.47 1.11 121.41
CA ILE A 614 -21.49 -0.06 122.31
C ILE A 614 -20.13 -0.33 122.99
N ILE A 615 -19.35 0.71 123.33
CA ILE A 615 -18.23 0.63 124.30
C ILE A 615 -18.21 1.84 125.26
N ILE A 616 -19.35 2.16 125.87
CA ILE A 616 -19.37 2.66 127.26
C ILE A 616 -20.42 1.83 128.02
N SER A 617 -20.04 0.61 128.34
CA SER A 617 -20.79 -0.26 129.23
C SER A 617 -20.72 0.27 130.67
N ALA A 618 -21.84 0.21 131.38
CA ALA A 618 -21.82 0.29 132.82
C ALA A 618 -21.14 -0.95 133.43
N GLY A 619 -20.41 -0.77 134.54
CA GLY A 619 -20.09 -1.85 135.47
C GLY A 619 -18.60 -2.20 135.62
N GLY A 620 -17.93 -1.56 136.59
CA GLY A 620 -16.54 -1.85 136.93
C GLY A 620 -16.07 -1.21 138.24
N VAL A 621 -16.75 -1.50 139.36
CA VAL A 621 -16.38 -0.97 140.68
C VAL A 621 -15.18 -1.74 141.25
N ALA A 622 -14.05 -1.06 141.50
CA ALA A 622 -12.96 -1.58 142.33
C ALA A 622 -12.13 -0.45 143.00
N SER A 623 -12.58 -0.03 144.18
CA SER A 623 -11.78 0.24 145.39
C SER A 623 -10.39 0.91 145.31
N ALA A 624 -10.22 2.11 145.88
CA ALA A 624 -9.59 2.28 147.22
C ALA A 624 -9.22 3.74 147.59
N VAL A 625 -9.80 4.19 148.71
CA VAL A 625 -9.30 5.12 149.76
C VAL A 625 -7.95 5.84 149.54
N GLY A 626 -7.99 7.18 149.52
CA GLY A 626 -6.81 8.07 149.45
C GLY A 626 -7.02 9.50 149.99
N PHE A 627 -7.94 9.64 150.93
CA PHE A 627 -7.93 10.55 152.09
C PHE A 627 -7.19 11.93 152.00
N ILE A 628 -7.97 13.00 151.87
CA ILE A 628 -7.85 14.33 152.54
C ILE A 628 -6.48 15.04 152.54
N LEU A 629 -6.44 16.20 151.85
CA LEU A 629 -5.81 17.50 152.18
C LEU A 629 -5.83 18.31 150.86
N TYR A 630 -6.38 19.52 150.70
CA TYR A 630 -6.26 20.74 151.50
C TYR A 630 -7.42 21.69 151.08
N ARG A 631 -8.50 21.82 151.85
CA ARG A 631 -8.75 22.89 152.84
C ARG A 631 -8.64 24.35 152.32
N ARG A 632 -9.81 25.01 152.26
CA ARG A 632 -10.08 26.47 152.40
C ARG A 632 -9.55 27.47 151.35
N ARG A 633 -10.51 28.28 150.87
CA ARG A 633 -10.53 29.75 150.80
C ARG A 633 -9.18 30.47 150.63
N GLU A 634 -9.07 31.24 149.54
CA GLU A 634 -9.67 32.60 149.55
C GLU A 634 -10.85 32.64 148.56
#